data_AF-A0A4R4VKW1-F1
#
_entry.id   AF-A0A4R4VKW1-F1
#
_cell.length_a   1.000
_cell.length_b   1.000
_cell.length_c   1.000
_cell.angle_alpha   90.00
_cell.angle_beta   90.00
_cell.angle_gamma   90.00
#
_symmetry.space_group_name_H-M   'P 1'
#
loop_
_entity.id
_entity.type
_entity.pdbx_description
1 polymer ?
#
loop_
_entity_poly.entity_id
_entity_poly.type
_entity_poly.pdbx_seq_one_letter_code
_entity_poly.pdbx_strand_id
1 'polypeptide(L)'
;MTDLGDRRVENSATPPQTAAAGTLWRPFEEEPLLTPMMALGWDATAPQDRARLVQYLSALVAARRAPVHVNVAFNAVYFGYDVVTGGYVGGPLDLFAFPQVRFGETTEALPVGAMVNIAAGDQPLFAEVVYKEGEHPALETDGALPGWLSGAPAGATGPGVADAPPDGSVLRERLVIDVDAFGQGFSATLARLDRLRHRGRWLDADGHILLDARYATRHDADLDDTEFYAQYLLTRGRDQLRSAAAPLPLTTVLSDNASEGQLAAALTGMLATVADALASLPELRMWRGYAFTRASLTARLGDPGPLGGGDLGSLAAQLARSAVPSRRSRWAPSPTVTYTAVGPRLRSVRDGATQLLDVGYALAVCHANAVISDYARRETDEATGLLPGEVHLRLDDPWQGGGVWRAEYPDSTYVHIDVTEPLGLGWLSTLPPVLPDELDADLADGAVHTASRSASESVLTPTPPQPEPQSEPELVLEIPQPEPKDAGGLGELTVTDSQVSWTQALRLTHLLEGRLPLPDSICTQMRDAGLSDVRMRLIVTHDGYDLDPAEATQTVNTDLFANPQMMGIEWPLEFFAGIVLTCTWGRGASTVRATTTLLDCPVILDGMEIEHRYDPRILTRDAAPGQPRRTGERDRRSGTSPLSLPQRVLRAVRCLGLLDPDGRAVLARAHLPAAVNIIAEANAGAELDVAVEGLLAAGDLRSDVGSVDVTGQLCFPPIPGALTVPLVIYEPRPVKGSPRAAAPRRSPALEARFVRTHSVAGHLRRIGDVGWAASEEARQAYREDRVRFRLFGPAELPEGYTYIRPHSRGSS
;
A
#
# COMPACT_ATOMS: atom_id res chain seq x y z
N MET A 1 25.09 -6.56 86.80
CA MET A 1 26.06 -5.46 86.62
C MET A 1 26.33 -5.36 85.14
N THR A 2 25.53 -4.54 84.45
CA THR A 2 25.93 -3.26 83.80
C THR A 2 26.54 -3.52 82.42
N ASP A 3 25.79 -3.26 81.34
CA ASP A 3 25.77 -1.99 80.55
C ASP A 3 27.12 -1.73 79.86
N LEU A 4 27.26 -1.35 78.58
CA LEU A 4 26.36 -0.78 77.58
C LEU A 4 27.17 -0.74 76.27
N GLY A 5 26.54 -0.92 75.12
CA GLY A 5 27.06 -0.36 73.86
C GLY A 5 27.01 -1.29 72.65
N ASP A 6 25.88 -1.28 71.94
CA ASP A 6 25.96 -1.07 70.50
C ASP A 6 24.64 -0.55 69.94
N ARG A 7 24.71 0.61 69.27
CA ARG A 7 23.59 1.28 68.62
C ARG A 7 23.27 0.57 67.30
N ARG A 8 22.13 -0.10 67.21
CA ARG A 8 21.45 -0.41 65.94
C ARG A 8 20.27 0.53 65.75
N VAL A 9 20.37 1.37 64.72
CA VAL A 9 19.22 2.08 64.15
C VAL A 9 18.54 1.10 63.19
N GLU A 10 17.34 0.67 63.54
CA GLU A 10 16.44 -0.07 62.64
C GLU A 10 15.88 0.90 61.60
N ASN A 11 16.35 0.79 60.35
CA ASN A 11 15.70 1.40 59.21
C ASN A 11 14.57 0.48 58.74
N SER A 12 13.34 0.91 58.98
CA SER A 12 12.12 0.36 58.41
C SER A 12 12.13 0.53 56.88
N ALA A 13 12.54 -0.51 56.15
CA ALA A 13 12.39 -0.57 54.71
C ALA A 13 10.95 -1.02 54.38
N THR A 14 10.10 -0.05 54.07
CA THR A 14 8.84 -0.26 53.36
C THR A 14 9.16 -0.98 52.03
N PRO A 15 8.55 -2.13 51.72
CA PRO A 15 8.74 -2.76 50.42
C PRO A 15 8.25 -1.80 49.33
N PRO A 16 8.94 -1.69 48.18
CA PRO A 16 8.51 -0.83 47.10
C PRO A 16 7.11 -1.25 46.67
N GLN A 17 6.18 -0.29 46.71
CA GLN A 17 4.86 -0.42 46.11
C GLN A 17 5.05 -0.88 44.66
N THR A 18 4.57 -2.09 44.39
CA THR A 18 4.35 -2.62 43.06
C THR A 18 3.54 -1.58 42.29
N ALA A 19 4.16 -0.93 41.32
CA ALA A 19 3.46 -0.08 40.36
C ALA A 19 2.30 -0.89 39.78
N ALA A 20 1.09 -0.33 39.82
CA ALA A 20 -0.12 -0.99 39.36
C ALA A 20 0.10 -1.55 37.95
N ALA A 21 -0.02 -2.88 37.80
CA ALA A 21 -0.02 -3.54 36.50
C ALA A 21 -1.26 -3.05 35.74
N GLY A 22 -1.10 -2.02 34.91
CA GLY A 22 -2.14 -1.55 34.01
C GLY A 22 -2.49 -2.67 33.04
N THR A 23 -3.78 -2.91 32.84
CA THR A 23 -4.27 -3.81 31.80
C THR A 23 -3.70 -3.40 30.44
N LEU A 24 -3.16 -4.34 29.67
CA LEU A 24 -2.68 -4.07 28.31
C LEU A 24 -3.84 -3.66 27.41
N TRP A 25 -3.57 -2.76 26.46
CA TRP A 25 -4.57 -2.25 25.53
C TRP A 25 -5.26 -3.37 24.78
N ARG A 26 -6.60 -3.36 24.79
CA ARG A 26 -7.44 -4.27 24.01
C ARG A 26 -7.99 -3.54 22.80
N PRO A 27 -7.50 -3.85 21.58
CA PRO A 27 -7.98 -3.20 20.38
C PRO A 27 -9.50 -3.34 20.25
N PHE A 28 -10.18 -2.30 19.76
CA PHE A 28 -11.64 -2.23 19.56
C PHE A 28 -12.51 -2.28 20.83
N GLU A 29 -11.99 -2.69 21.98
CA GLU A 29 -12.68 -2.62 23.27
C GLU A 29 -12.35 -1.33 24.03
N GLU A 30 -11.11 -0.84 23.88
CA GLU A 30 -10.59 0.32 24.59
C GLU A 30 -10.23 1.46 23.62
N GLU A 31 -10.11 2.69 24.16
CA GLU A 31 -9.72 3.85 23.36
C GLU A 31 -8.43 3.59 22.58
N PRO A 32 -8.34 4.02 21.30
CA PRO A 32 -7.15 3.82 20.49
C PRO A 32 -5.88 4.35 21.16
N LEU A 33 -4.76 3.68 20.91
CA LEU A 33 -3.45 4.14 21.37
C LEU A 33 -2.93 5.29 20.51
N LEU A 34 -3.16 5.23 19.20
CA LEU A 34 -2.87 6.37 18.33
C LEU A 34 -3.84 7.50 18.64
N THR A 35 -3.32 8.73 18.62
CA THR A 35 -4.12 9.94 18.75
C THR A 35 -3.77 10.92 17.64
N PRO A 36 -4.65 11.86 17.28
CA PRO A 36 -4.34 12.85 16.25
C PRO A 36 -3.08 13.67 16.54
N MET A 37 -2.76 13.93 17.82
CA MET A 37 -1.56 14.65 18.23
C MET A 37 -0.26 13.91 17.89
N MET A 38 -0.30 12.58 17.79
CA MET A 38 0.85 11.78 17.36
C MET A 38 1.22 12.04 15.89
N ALA A 39 0.31 12.58 15.08
CA ALA A 39 0.66 13.03 13.72
C ALA A 39 1.62 14.23 13.72
N LEU A 40 1.71 14.98 14.84
CA LEU A 40 2.64 16.10 15.02
C LEU A 40 3.98 15.68 15.64
N GLY A 41 4.17 14.39 15.93
CA GLY A 41 5.39 13.84 16.52
C GLY A 41 5.30 13.54 18.02
N TRP A 42 6.33 12.84 18.51
CA TRP A 42 6.43 12.39 19.90
C TRP A 42 6.29 13.54 20.89
N ASP A 43 7.00 14.64 20.67
CA ASP A 43 7.03 15.77 21.60
C ASP A 43 5.71 16.56 21.71
N ALA A 44 4.85 16.48 20.70
CA ALA A 44 3.52 17.07 20.74
C ALA A 44 2.50 16.19 21.47
N THR A 45 2.83 14.92 21.74
CA THR A 45 1.92 13.94 22.34
C THR A 45 1.82 14.12 23.86
N ALA A 46 0.62 14.02 24.43
CA ALA A 46 0.42 14.16 25.88
C ALA A 46 1.15 13.03 26.66
N PRO A 47 1.72 13.30 27.85
CA PRO A 47 2.48 12.30 28.60
C PRO A 47 1.73 11.01 28.93
N GLN A 48 0.41 11.10 29.13
CA GLN A 48 -0.46 9.96 29.41
C GLN A 48 -0.62 9.05 28.18
N ASP A 49 -0.79 9.65 27.00
CA ASP A 49 -0.93 8.91 25.75
C ASP A 49 0.43 8.30 25.35
N ARG A 50 1.54 9.02 25.60
CA ARG A 50 2.89 8.44 25.49
C ARG A 50 3.02 7.21 26.38
N ALA A 51 2.70 7.33 27.68
CA ALA A 51 2.81 6.23 28.64
C ALA A 51 2.02 4.98 28.21
N ARG A 52 0.80 5.16 27.70
CA ARG A 52 -0.02 4.06 27.16
C ARG A 52 0.64 3.40 25.95
N LEU A 53 1.16 4.20 25.01
CA LEU A 53 1.84 3.71 23.82
C LEU A 53 3.11 2.93 24.17
N VAL A 54 4.00 3.46 25.01
CA VAL A 54 5.23 2.73 25.40
C VAL A 54 4.94 1.47 26.21
N GLN A 55 3.93 1.48 27.09
CA GLN A 55 3.53 0.28 27.82
C GLN A 55 3.09 -0.85 26.86
N TYR A 56 2.28 -0.52 25.86
CA TYR A 56 1.85 -1.49 24.85
C TYR A 56 3.01 -1.96 23.96
N LEU A 57 3.83 -1.04 23.45
CA LEU A 57 4.95 -1.37 22.57
C LEU A 57 6.00 -2.23 23.27
N SER A 58 6.30 -1.96 24.55
CA SER A 58 7.19 -2.81 25.35
C SER A 58 6.68 -4.26 25.41
N ALA A 59 5.39 -4.44 25.69
CA ALA A 59 4.75 -5.76 25.72
C ALA A 59 4.70 -6.43 24.34
N LEU A 60 4.43 -5.66 23.27
CA LEU A 60 4.44 -6.15 21.89
C LEU A 60 5.81 -6.72 21.51
N VAL A 61 6.89 -5.97 21.74
CA VAL A 61 8.25 -6.43 21.41
C VAL A 61 8.67 -7.64 22.26
N ALA A 62 8.19 -7.74 23.51
CA ALA A 62 8.43 -8.91 24.35
C ALA A 62 7.66 -10.16 23.88
N ALA A 63 6.47 -9.99 23.29
CA ALA A 63 5.61 -11.09 22.86
C ALA A 63 5.96 -11.61 21.45
N ARG A 64 6.44 -10.75 20.56
CA ARG A 64 6.79 -11.13 19.17
C ARG A 64 8.07 -11.95 19.14
N ARG A 65 8.07 -13.00 18.31
CA ARG A 65 9.24 -13.88 18.10
C ARG A 65 10.29 -13.26 17.16
N ALA A 66 9.84 -12.38 16.26
CA ALA A 66 10.67 -11.58 15.37
C ALA A 66 11.10 -10.28 16.04
N PRO A 67 12.21 -9.64 15.62
CA PRO A 67 12.41 -8.23 15.94
C PRO A 67 11.24 -7.41 15.36
N VAL A 68 10.83 -6.36 16.06
CA VAL A 68 9.70 -5.52 15.66
C VAL A 68 10.22 -4.28 14.96
N HIS A 69 10.06 -4.22 13.64
CA HIS A 69 10.33 -2.99 12.89
C HIS A 69 9.31 -1.90 13.23
N VAL A 70 9.68 -0.61 13.08
CA VAL A 70 8.77 0.54 13.27
C VAL A 70 7.45 0.35 12.52
N ASN A 71 7.50 -0.14 11.28
CA ASN A 71 6.30 -0.39 10.46
C ASN A 71 5.39 -1.46 11.05
N VAL A 72 5.98 -2.54 11.59
CA VAL A 72 5.24 -3.63 12.24
C VAL A 72 4.64 -3.15 13.56
N ALA A 73 5.37 -2.31 14.32
CA ALA A 73 4.84 -1.65 15.50
C ALA A 73 3.67 -0.72 15.13
N PHE A 74 3.81 0.09 14.07
CA PHE A 74 2.73 0.94 13.57
C PHE A 74 1.51 0.11 13.19
N ASN A 75 1.67 -0.98 12.45
CA ASN A 75 0.57 -1.89 12.13
C ASN A 75 -0.11 -2.42 13.38
N ALA A 76 0.66 -2.83 14.38
CA ALA A 76 0.11 -3.35 15.63
C ALA A 76 -0.81 -2.33 16.32
N VAL A 77 -0.41 -1.05 16.36
CA VAL A 77 -1.24 0.00 16.93
C VAL A 77 -2.37 0.47 16.00
N TYR A 78 -2.14 0.50 14.69
CA TYR A 78 -3.06 1.05 13.70
C TYR A 78 -4.14 0.07 13.24
N PHE A 79 -3.82 -1.22 13.09
CA PHE A 79 -4.77 -2.27 12.72
C PHE A 79 -5.29 -3.06 13.92
N GLY A 80 -4.72 -2.84 15.11
CA GLY A 80 -5.20 -3.47 16.33
C GLY A 80 -4.71 -4.90 16.51
N TYR A 81 -3.41 -5.07 16.72
CA TYR A 81 -2.82 -6.34 17.14
C TYR A 81 -3.04 -6.53 18.64
N ASP A 82 -3.70 -7.62 19.02
CA ASP A 82 -3.87 -7.98 20.41
C ASP A 82 -2.71 -8.86 20.86
N VAL A 83 -1.91 -8.32 21.80
CA VAL A 83 -0.73 -8.99 22.37
C VAL A 83 -1.13 -10.24 23.18
N VAL A 84 -2.34 -10.27 23.75
CA VAL A 84 -2.80 -11.39 24.58
C VAL A 84 -3.21 -12.57 23.72
N THR A 85 -3.96 -12.33 22.65
CA THR A 85 -4.38 -13.39 21.72
C THR A 85 -3.33 -13.72 20.66
N GLY A 86 -2.39 -12.80 20.42
CA GLY A 86 -1.28 -12.99 19.49
C GLY A 86 -1.68 -12.85 18.04
N GLY A 87 -2.41 -11.78 17.69
CA GLY A 87 -2.81 -11.52 16.29
C GLY A 87 -3.63 -10.25 16.10
N TYR A 88 -3.81 -9.85 14.84
CA TYR A 88 -4.74 -8.77 14.47
C TYR A 88 -6.21 -9.17 14.72
N VAL A 89 -6.98 -8.27 15.33
CA VAL A 89 -8.42 -8.48 15.63
C VAL A 89 -9.30 -7.40 14.95
N GLY A 90 -10.63 -7.53 15.02
CA GLY A 90 -11.56 -6.45 14.64
C GLY A 90 -11.83 -6.22 13.15
N GLY A 91 -11.22 -7.00 12.25
CA GLY A 91 -11.57 -7.01 10.82
C GLY A 91 -11.18 -5.81 9.93
N PRO A 92 -10.23 -4.90 10.26
CA PRO A 92 -9.82 -3.85 9.32
C PRO A 92 -9.07 -4.36 8.09
N LEU A 93 -8.71 -5.64 8.08
CA LEU A 93 -7.84 -6.28 7.09
C LEU A 93 -8.65 -7.31 6.29
N ASP A 94 -8.74 -7.08 4.97
CA ASP A 94 -9.19 -8.11 4.03
C ASP A 94 -7.99 -8.96 3.61
N LEU A 95 -7.88 -10.16 4.21
CA LEU A 95 -6.76 -11.06 3.98
C LEU A 95 -6.61 -11.46 2.50
N PHE A 96 -7.72 -11.55 1.75
CA PHE A 96 -7.69 -11.97 0.35
C PHE A 96 -7.39 -10.82 -0.62
N ALA A 97 -7.52 -9.58 -0.17
CA ALA A 97 -7.07 -8.39 -0.89
C ALA A 97 -5.56 -8.15 -0.77
N PHE A 98 -4.86 -8.91 0.09
CA PHE A 98 -3.41 -8.78 0.21
C PHE A 98 -2.69 -9.15 -1.09
N PRO A 99 -1.59 -8.44 -1.43
CA PRO A 99 -0.78 -8.77 -2.59
C PRO A 99 -0.36 -10.24 -2.54
N GLN A 100 -0.60 -10.94 -3.64
CA GLN A 100 -0.17 -12.32 -3.78
C GLN A 100 1.33 -12.37 -4.12
N VAL A 101 2.09 -13.15 -3.37
CA VAL A 101 3.54 -13.33 -3.58
C VAL A 101 3.91 -14.78 -3.88
N ARG A 102 4.95 -14.95 -4.68
CA ARG A 102 5.46 -16.26 -5.12
C ARG A 102 6.98 -16.30 -5.04
N PHE A 103 7.47 -17.46 -4.65
CA PHE A 103 8.90 -17.71 -4.52
C PHE A 103 9.59 -17.75 -5.88
N GLY A 104 10.68 -16.99 -6.02
CA GLY A 104 11.52 -16.92 -7.21
C GLY A 104 10.89 -16.19 -8.39
N GLU A 105 9.70 -15.61 -8.24
CA GLU A 105 9.07 -14.80 -9.28
C GLU A 105 9.42 -13.32 -9.10
N THR A 106 9.31 -12.56 -10.20
CA THR A 106 9.37 -11.11 -10.14
C THR A 106 8.03 -10.57 -9.64
N THR A 107 8.05 -9.82 -8.55
CA THR A 107 6.86 -9.14 -8.01
C THR A 107 7.13 -7.65 -7.91
N GLU A 108 6.09 -6.86 -7.69
CA GLU A 108 6.33 -5.50 -7.21
C GLU A 108 7.03 -5.57 -5.84
N ALA A 109 7.93 -4.63 -5.58
CA ALA A 109 8.69 -4.56 -4.34
C ALA A 109 7.77 -4.43 -3.13
N LEU A 110 8.15 -5.01 -1.99
CA LEU A 110 7.33 -4.99 -0.77
C LEU A 110 8.15 -4.42 0.40
N PRO A 111 7.59 -3.47 1.18
CA PRO A 111 8.22 -2.97 2.38
C PRO A 111 8.08 -3.94 3.55
N VAL A 112 8.93 -3.78 4.57
CA VAL A 112 8.68 -4.35 5.90
C VAL A 112 7.39 -3.76 6.46
N GLY A 113 6.54 -4.60 7.05
CA GLY A 113 5.18 -4.26 7.47
C GLY A 113 4.11 -4.55 6.41
N ALA A 114 4.49 -4.90 5.17
CA ALA A 114 3.50 -5.34 4.19
C ALA A 114 2.86 -6.66 4.62
N MET A 115 1.53 -6.74 4.51
CA MET A 115 0.76 -7.96 4.70
C MET A 115 0.55 -8.64 3.35
N VAL A 116 0.83 -9.93 3.26
CA VAL A 116 0.92 -10.67 2.00
C VAL A 116 0.13 -11.97 2.03
N ASN A 117 -0.29 -12.43 0.85
CA ASN A 117 -0.84 -13.75 0.62
C ASN A 117 0.15 -14.60 -0.19
N ILE A 118 0.81 -15.56 0.45
CA ILE A 118 1.77 -16.43 -0.21
C ILE A 118 1.00 -17.54 -0.92
N ALA A 119 1.21 -17.69 -2.22
CA ALA A 119 0.51 -18.66 -3.06
C ALA A 119 1.00 -20.11 -2.81
N ALA A 120 0.73 -20.65 -1.63
CA ALA A 120 1.18 -21.95 -1.15
C ALA A 120 0.23 -23.12 -1.52
N GLY A 121 -0.27 -23.13 -2.77
CA GLY A 121 -1.18 -24.18 -3.27
C GLY A 121 -2.66 -23.80 -3.15
N ASP A 122 -3.49 -24.76 -2.73
CA ASP A 122 -4.94 -24.65 -2.58
C ASP A 122 -5.37 -23.90 -1.31
N GLN A 123 -4.49 -23.82 -0.33
CA GLN A 123 -4.69 -23.03 0.88
C GLN A 123 -3.73 -21.82 0.89
N PRO A 124 -4.23 -20.58 1.00
CA PRO A 124 -3.38 -19.42 1.14
C PRO A 124 -2.53 -19.52 2.41
N LEU A 125 -1.41 -18.82 2.41
CA LEU A 125 -0.56 -18.62 3.58
C LEU A 125 -0.40 -17.11 3.78
N PHE A 126 -1.19 -16.56 4.70
CA PHE A 126 -1.12 -15.14 5.02
C PHE A 126 0.06 -14.89 5.95
N ALA A 127 0.80 -13.81 5.69
CA ALA A 127 1.93 -13.43 6.52
C ALA A 127 2.15 -11.92 6.53
N GLU A 128 2.87 -11.46 7.54
CA GLU A 128 3.40 -10.10 7.61
C GLU A 128 4.91 -10.13 7.31
N VAL A 129 5.39 -9.25 6.43
CA VAL A 129 6.83 -9.11 6.19
C VAL A 129 7.45 -8.41 7.40
N VAL A 130 8.26 -9.13 8.17
CA VAL A 130 8.84 -8.62 9.43
C VAL A 130 10.31 -8.22 9.30
N TYR A 131 10.97 -8.62 8.22
CA TYR A 131 12.35 -8.23 7.93
C TYR A 131 12.64 -8.39 6.43
N LYS A 132 13.49 -7.53 5.89
CA LYS A 132 13.92 -7.51 4.49
C LYS A 132 15.42 -7.22 4.39
N GLU A 133 16.09 -7.89 3.45
CA GLU A 133 17.47 -7.60 3.07
C GLU A 133 17.71 -7.84 1.57
N GLY A 134 18.77 -7.25 1.03
CA GLY A 134 19.20 -7.51 -0.33
C GLY A 134 19.87 -8.88 -0.45
N GLU A 135 19.63 -9.58 -1.55
CA GLU A 135 20.23 -10.89 -1.89
C GLU A 135 20.84 -10.84 -3.30
N HIS A 136 21.75 -9.88 -3.52
CA HIS A 136 22.41 -9.68 -4.80
C HIS A 136 23.20 -10.94 -5.23
N PRO A 137 23.18 -11.35 -6.52
CA PRO A 137 23.84 -12.59 -6.97
C PRO A 137 25.35 -12.67 -6.74
N ALA A 138 26.01 -11.51 -6.57
CA ALA A 138 27.44 -11.45 -6.26
C ALA A 138 27.77 -11.67 -4.77
N LEU A 139 26.76 -11.92 -3.93
CA LEU A 139 26.93 -12.25 -2.52
C LEU A 139 27.36 -13.70 -2.36
N GLU A 140 28.52 -13.93 -1.74
CA GLU A 140 29.04 -15.27 -1.49
C GLU A 140 28.43 -15.89 -0.21
N THR A 141 28.45 -17.21 -0.13
CA THR A 141 27.86 -17.97 1.00
C THR A 141 28.55 -17.71 2.33
N ASP A 142 29.79 -17.25 2.33
CA ASP A 142 30.55 -16.91 3.54
C ASP A 142 30.41 -15.44 3.95
N GLY A 143 29.63 -14.67 3.19
CA GLY A 143 29.39 -13.24 3.37
C GLY A 143 30.32 -12.34 2.56
N ALA A 144 31.33 -12.86 1.85
CA ALA A 144 32.18 -12.05 1.00
C ALA A 144 31.37 -11.43 -0.16
N LEU A 145 31.78 -10.22 -0.57
CA LEU A 145 31.20 -9.52 -1.71
C LEU A 145 32.22 -8.58 -2.35
N PRO A 146 32.06 -8.26 -3.64
CA PRO A 146 32.84 -7.22 -4.29
C PRO A 146 32.65 -5.86 -3.59
N GLY A 147 33.75 -5.12 -3.40
CA GLY A 147 33.71 -3.83 -2.70
C GLY A 147 32.73 -2.83 -3.33
N TRP A 148 32.63 -2.81 -4.66
CA TRP A 148 31.72 -1.91 -5.37
C TRP A 148 30.25 -2.07 -4.96
N LEU A 149 29.83 -3.27 -4.55
CA LEU A 149 28.44 -3.54 -4.22
C LEU A 149 28.04 -2.91 -2.87
N SER A 150 28.97 -2.75 -1.95
CA SER A 150 28.71 -2.19 -0.62
C SER A 150 28.37 -0.70 -0.72
N GLY A 151 27.11 -0.36 -0.43
CA GLY A 151 26.55 0.99 -0.54
C GLY A 151 26.30 1.45 -1.97
N ALA A 152 26.21 0.51 -2.91
CA ALA A 152 25.81 0.82 -4.28
C ALA A 152 24.34 1.28 -4.32
N PRO A 153 24.00 2.29 -5.15
CA PRO A 153 22.62 2.68 -5.34
C PRO A 153 21.83 1.58 -6.05
N ALA A 154 20.52 1.58 -5.87
CA ALA A 154 19.64 0.62 -6.52
C ALA A 154 19.78 0.65 -8.05
N GLY A 155 19.91 -0.54 -8.65
CA GLY A 155 20.10 -0.70 -10.09
C GLY A 155 21.56 -0.61 -10.57
N ALA A 156 22.53 -0.45 -9.66
CA ALA A 156 23.94 -0.60 -10.01
C ALA A 156 24.21 -2.01 -10.56
N THR A 157 24.81 -2.08 -11.75
CA THR A 157 25.14 -3.36 -12.42
C THR A 157 26.62 -3.71 -12.36
N GLY A 158 27.45 -2.77 -11.89
CA GLY A 158 28.88 -2.94 -11.73
C GLY A 158 29.57 -1.68 -11.20
N PRO A 159 30.90 -1.69 -11.03
CA PRO A 159 31.68 -0.58 -10.50
C PRO A 159 31.43 0.74 -11.25
N GLY A 160 30.95 1.76 -10.56
CA GLY A 160 30.69 3.09 -11.12
C GLY A 160 29.58 3.16 -12.18
N VAL A 161 28.84 2.08 -12.42
CA VAL A 161 27.76 2.02 -13.42
C VAL A 161 26.40 1.96 -12.73
N ALA A 162 25.65 3.06 -12.80
CA ALA A 162 24.30 3.19 -12.24
C ALA A 162 23.26 3.43 -13.35
N ASP A 163 23.23 2.53 -14.34
CA ASP A 163 22.23 2.55 -15.43
C ASP A 163 21.00 1.73 -15.03
N ALA A 164 20.12 2.33 -14.22
CA ALA A 164 18.79 1.77 -14.05
C ALA A 164 17.95 2.10 -15.30
N PRO A 165 17.24 1.12 -15.89
CA PRO A 165 16.27 1.41 -16.95
C PRO A 165 15.16 2.34 -16.43
N PRO A 166 14.56 3.18 -17.29
CA PRO A 166 13.52 4.15 -16.88
C PRO A 166 12.26 3.52 -16.31
N ASP A 167 12.03 2.21 -16.53
CA ASP A 167 10.88 1.43 -16.05
C ASP A 167 11.04 0.86 -14.62
N GLY A 168 12.04 1.34 -13.87
CA GLY A 168 12.27 0.99 -12.46
C GLY A 168 13.37 -0.05 -12.23
N SER A 169 13.92 -0.07 -11.01
CA SER A 169 14.99 -1.00 -10.63
C SER A 169 14.41 -2.35 -10.17
N VAL A 170 15.01 -3.45 -10.63
CA VAL A 170 14.71 -4.79 -10.13
C VAL A 170 15.84 -5.25 -9.22
N LEU A 171 15.53 -5.51 -7.96
CA LEU A 171 16.49 -5.94 -6.95
C LEU A 171 16.13 -7.34 -6.47
N ARG A 172 17.13 -8.20 -6.27
CA ARG A 172 16.88 -9.50 -5.65
C ARG A 172 16.84 -9.35 -4.14
N GLU A 173 15.75 -9.80 -3.52
CA GLU A 173 15.45 -9.54 -2.10
C GLU A 173 15.08 -10.82 -1.37
N ARG A 174 15.40 -10.82 -0.08
CA ARG A 174 14.97 -11.83 0.89
C ARG A 174 13.96 -11.21 1.84
N LEU A 175 12.76 -11.78 1.87
CA LEU A 175 11.71 -11.42 2.81
C LEU A 175 11.58 -12.50 3.89
N VAL A 176 11.70 -12.08 5.14
CA VAL A 176 11.38 -12.90 6.31
C VAL A 176 9.96 -12.56 6.72
N ILE A 177 9.14 -13.61 6.85
CA ILE A 177 7.71 -13.51 7.01
C ILE A 177 7.26 -14.08 8.35
N ASP A 178 6.33 -13.42 9.01
CA ASP A 178 5.63 -13.92 10.18
C ASP A 178 4.26 -14.46 9.77
N VAL A 179 4.17 -15.78 9.67
CA VAL A 179 2.94 -16.54 9.33
C VAL A 179 1.97 -16.64 10.50
N ASP A 180 2.37 -16.22 11.70
CA ASP A 180 1.56 -16.25 12.91
C ASP A 180 0.92 -14.89 13.23
N ALA A 181 1.20 -13.85 12.42
CA ALA A 181 0.76 -12.47 12.69
C ALA A 181 -0.77 -12.28 12.74
N PHE A 182 -1.55 -13.20 12.16
CA PHE A 182 -3.02 -13.13 12.10
C PHE A 182 -3.72 -14.02 13.15
N GLY A 183 -2.96 -14.60 14.09
CA GLY A 183 -3.49 -15.42 15.16
C GLY A 183 -3.82 -16.86 14.76
N GLN A 184 -4.23 -17.65 15.76
CA GLN A 184 -4.29 -19.12 15.69
C GLN A 184 -5.20 -19.69 14.59
N GLY A 185 -6.21 -18.93 14.12
CA GLY A 185 -7.11 -19.36 13.05
C GLY A 185 -6.49 -19.36 11.66
N PHE A 186 -5.39 -18.62 11.47
CA PHE A 186 -4.72 -18.44 10.18
C PHE A 186 -3.28 -18.95 10.17
N SER A 187 -2.68 -19.16 11.35
CA SER A 187 -1.35 -19.76 11.52
C SER A 187 -1.23 -21.12 10.82
N ALA A 188 -0.12 -21.32 10.11
CA ALA A 188 0.23 -22.61 9.57
C ALA A 188 0.77 -23.55 10.67
N THR A 189 0.34 -24.81 10.65
CA THR A 189 0.93 -25.82 11.54
C THR A 189 2.42 -26.04 11.24
N LEU A 190 3.22 -26.37 12.26
CA LEU A 190 4.65 -26.69 12.11
C LEU A 190 4.89 -27.74 11.02
N ALA A 191 4.10 -28.82 11.00
CA ALA A 191 4.21 -29.86 9.98
C ALA A 191 3.89 -29.36 8.55
N ARG A 192 3.02 -28.34 8.39
CA ARG A 192 2.79 -27.71 7.10
C ARG A 192 3.99 -26.86 6.69
N LEU A 193 4.53 -26.04 7.59
CA LEU A 193 5.71 -25.22 7.35
C LEU A 193 6.94 -26.06 6.99
N ASP A 194 7.19 -27.15 7.73
CA ASP A 194 8.23 -28.13 7.42
C ASP A 194 8.13 -28.67 5.99
N ARG A 195 6.92 -29.04 5.56
CA ARG A 195 6.68 -29.52 4.20
C ARG A 195 6.89 -28.45 3.13
N LEU A 196 6.54 -27.19 3.41
CA LEU A 196 6.73 -26.08 2.48
C LEU A 196 8.23 -25.81 2.28
N ARG A 197 9.00 -25.74 3.36
CA ARG A 197 10.47 -25.57 3.33
C ARG A 197 11.16 -26.70 2.61
N HIS A 198 10.83 -27.95 2.94
CA HIS A 198 11.49 -29.13 2.38
C HIS A 198 11.24 -29.28 0.87
N ARG A 199 10.11 -28.77 0.36
CA ARG A 199 9.79 -28.77 -1.08
C ARG A 199 10.51 -27.66 -1.85
N GLY A 200 10.97 -26.59 -1.19
CA GLY A 200 11.73 -25.50 -1.81
C GLY A 200 11.00 -24.74 -2.93
N ARG A 201 9.67 -24.89 -3.02
CA ARG A 201 8.85 -24.31 -4.11
C ARG A 201 8.19 -22.98 -3.73
N TRP A 202 7.91 -22.78 -2.45
CA TRP A 202 7.16 -21.63 -1.95
C TRP A 202 7.91 -20.82 -0.89
N LEU A 203 8.85 -21.48 -0.21
CA LEU A 203 9.77 -20.92 0.76
C LEU A 203 11.12 -21.58 0.51
N ASP A 204 12.20 -20.92 0.84
CA ASP A 204 13.51 -21.55 0.87
C ASP A 204 13.67 -22.50 2.08
N ALA A 205 14.87 -23.06 2.23
CA ALA A 205 15.18 -23.98 3.32
C ALA A 205 15.06 -23.34 4.71
N ASP A 206 15.22 -22.03 4.80
CA ASP A 206 15.14 -21.27 6.05
C ASP A 206 13.68 -20.86 6.35
N GLY A 207 12.76 -20.94 5.39
CA GLY A 207 11.37 -20.47 5.55
C GLY A 207 11.14 -19.04 5.06
N HIS A 208 12.04 -18.51 4.24
CA HIS A 208 11.98 -17.16 3.67
C HIS A 208 11.50 -17.16 2.23
N ILE A 209 11.11 -15.98 1.74
CA ILE A 209 10.79 -15.76 0.34
C ILE A 209 11.97 -15.05 -0.32
N LEU A 210 12.52 -15.67 -1.36
CA LEU A 210 13.44 -15.02 -2.29
C LEU A 210 12.65 -14.60 -3.53
N LEU A 211 12.77 -13.35 -3.94
CA LEU A 211 12.07 -12.83 -5.11
C LEU A 211 12.89 -11.73 -5.80
N ASP A 212 12.49 -11.39 -7.02
CA ASP A 212 13.01 -10.22 -7.72
C ASP A 212 11.99 -9.08 -7.58
N ALA A 213 12.33 -8.08 -6.78
CA ALA A 213 11.49 -6.94 -6.41
C ALA A 213 11.60 -5.81 -7.43
N ARG A 214 10.51 -5.52 -8.13
CA ARG A 214 10.41 -4.40 -9.07
C ARG A 214 9.91 -3.15 -8.35
N TYR A 215 10.77 -2.15 -8.25
CA TYR A 215 10.43 -0.82 -7.76
C TYR A 215 9.86 0.04 -8.89
N ALA A 216 8.96 0.97 -8.57
CA ALA A 216 8.34 1.83 -9.58
C ALA A 216 9.33 2.87 -10.13
N THR A 217 10.19 3.40 -9.26
CA THR A 217 11.31 4.27 -9.65
C THR A 217 12.60 3.86 -8.95
N ARG A 218 13.73 4.35 -9.45
CA ARG A 218 15.02 4.19 -8.75
C ARG A 218 14.99 4.84 -7.36
N HIS A 219 14.35 6.00 -7.24
CA HIS A 219 14.25 6.71 -5.96
C HIS A 219 13.55 5.85 -4.90
N ASP A 220 12.46 5.17 -5.27
CA ASP A 220 11.73 4.28 -4.35
C ASP A 220 12.60 3.12 -3.84
N ALA A 221 13.56 2.66 -4.64
CA ALA A 221 14.47 1.58 -4.29
C ALA A 221 15.61 2.03 -3.36
N ASP A 222 15.89 3.34 -3.29
CA ASP A 222 16.89 3.94 -2.40
C ASP A 222 16.27 4.47 -1.09
N LEU A 223 14.93 4.44 -0.93
CA LEU A 223 14.25 4.83 0.31
C LEU A 223 14.50 3.85 1.44
N ASP A 224 14.51 4.35 2.68
CA ASP A 224 14.49 3.46 3.84
C ASP A 224 13.14 2.71 3.96
N ASP A 225 13.11 1.62 4.72
CA ASP A 225 11.91 0.78 4.83
C ASP A 225 10.71 1.51 5.46
N THR A 226 10.93 2.53 6.29
CA THR A 226 9.84 3.32 6.90
C THR A 226 9.24 4.29 5.89
N GLU A 227 10.09 4.99 5.13
CA GLU A 227 9.69 5.88 4.04
C GLU A 227 8.99 5.10 2.92
N PHE A 228 9.57 3.97 2.51
CA PHE A 228 8.98 3.11 1.50
C PHE A 228 7.64 2.51 1.95
N TYR A 229 7.48 2.20 3.24
CA TYR A 229 6.20 1.76 3.79
C TYR A 229 5.14 2.86 3.80
N ALA A 230 5.51 4.10 4.15
CA ALA A 230 4.60 5.24 4.06
C ALA A 230 4.13 5.44 2.61
N GLN A 231 5.05 5.39 1.63
CA GLN A 231 4.70 5.48 0.21
C GLN A 231 3.82 4.31 -0.24
N TYR A 232 4.11 3.09 0.23
CA TYR A 232 3.27 1.92 -0.04
C TYR A 232 1.85 2.12 0.46
N LEU A 233 1.65 2.55 1.71
CA LEU A 233 0.33 2.79 2.30
C LEU A 233 -0.43 3.94 1.62
N LEU A 234 0.26 4.96 1.11
CA LEU A 234 -0.38 6.07 0.39
C LEU A 234 -0.79 5.70 -1.04
N THR A 235 -0.24 4.62 -1.59
CA THR A 235 -0.48 4.16 -2.96
C THR A 235 -1.23 2.82 -2.98
N ARG A 236 -0.50 1.70 -2.88
CA ARG A 236 -1.05 0.34 -3.02
C ARG A 236 -1.79 -0.15 -1.78
N GLY A 237 -1.36 0.27 -0.59
CA GLY A 237 -2.01 -0.03 0.68
C GLY A 237 -3.10 0.97 1.08
N ARG A 238 -3.54 1.83 0.15
CA ARG A 238 -4.43 2.98 0.45
C ARG A 238 -5.75 2.56 1.05
N ASP A 239 -6.30 1.43 0.65
CA ASP A 239 -7.55 0.91 1.23
C ASP A 239 -7.37 0.47 2.68
N GLN A 240 -6.21 -0.08 3.04
CA GLN A 240 -5.88 -0.41 4.43
C GLN A 240 -5.77 0.87 5.26
N LEU A 241 -5.09 1.89 4.71
CA LEU A 241 -4.93 3.19 5.35
C LEU A 241 -6.26 3.92 5.54
N ARG A 242 -7.22 3.77 4.61
CA ARG A 242 -8.52 4.44 4.68
C ARG A 242 -9.61 3.59 5.34
N SER A 243 -9.28 2.38 5.79
CA SER A 243 -10.23 1.47 6.43
C SER A 243 -10.90 2.14 7.63
N ALA A 244 -12.22 2.35 7.52
CA ALA A 244 -13.03 2.89 8.61
C ALA A 244 -13.11 1.93 9.81
N ALA A 245 -12.72 0.67 9.60
CA ALA A 245 -12.66 -0.35 10.63
C ALA A 245 -11.34 -0.32 11.43
N ALA A 246 -10.36 0.53 11.11
CA ALA A 246 -9.20 0.72 11.98
C ALA A 246 -9.61 1.37 13.32
N PRO A 247 -8.94 1.09 14.46
CA PRO A 247 -9.23 1.74 15.74
C PRO A 247 -9.21 3.27 15.66
N LEU A 248 -8.29 3.85 14.88
CA LEU A 248 -8.28 5.27 14.54
C LEU A 248 -8.01 5.43 13.03
N PRO A 249 -9.04 5.50 12.18
CA PRO A 249 -8.83 5.69 10.76
C PRO A 249 -8.12 7.02 10.51
N LEU A 250 -7.00 7.02 9.78
CA LEU A 250 -6.21 8.23 9.54
C LEU A 250 -6.98 9.34 8.82
N THR A 251 -8.03 9.00 8.09
CA THR A 251 -9.00 9.94 7.50
C THR A 251 -9.77 10.75 8.55
N THR A 252 -9.79 10.31 9.80
CA THR A 252 -10.46 11.00 10.92
C THR A 252 -9.51 11.89 11.73
N VAL A 253 -8.20 11.76 11.52
CA VAL A 253 -7.15 12.53 12.21
C VAL A 253 -7.08 13.97 11.70
N LEU A 254 -7.26 14.14 10.39
CA LEU A 254 -7.12 15.41 9.70
C LEU A 254 -8.45 16.13 9.51
N SER A 255 -8.41 17.46 9.41
CA SER A 255 -9.57 18.27 9.06
C SER A 255 -10.04 17.98 7.64
N ASP A 256 -11.32 18.26 7.34
CA ASP A 256 -11.90 17.99 6.00
C ASP A 256 -11.20 18.77 4.86
N ASN A 257 -10.42 19.80 5.19
CA ASN A 257 -9.67 20.63 4.25
C ASN A 257 -8.21 20.18 4.06
N ALA A 258 -7.79 19.08 4.70
CA ALA A 258 -6.42 18.60 4.63
C ALA A 258 -6.13 17.95 3.26
N SER A 259 -5.03 18.36 2.63
CA SER A 259 -4.61 17.80 1.34
C SER A 259 -3.97 16.43 1.49
N GLU A 260 -3.78 15.71 0.38
CA GLU A 260 -3.01 14.46 0.32
C GLU A 260 -1.58 14.64 0.87
N GLY A 261 -0.97 15.81 0.68
CA GLY A 261 0.33 16.13 1.28
C GLY A 261 0.28 16.18 2.81
N GLN A 262 -0.84 16.63 3.39
CA GLN A 262 -1.05 16.62 4.84
C GLN A 262 -1.35 15.21 5.36
N LEU A 263 -2.05 14.37 4.59
CA LEU A 263 -2.21 12.95 4.91
C LEU A 263 -0.87 12.22 4.96
N ALA A 264 -0.02 12.46 3.96
CA ALA A 264 1.34 11.92 3.94
C ALA A 264 2.15 12.40 5.16
N ALA A 265 2.13 13.70 5.44
CA ALA A 265 2.82 14.26 6.61
C ALA A 265 2.30 13.67 7.94
N ALA A 266 0.98 13.46 8.06
CA ALA A 266 0.39 12.85 9.25
C ALA A 266 0.81 11.40 9.44
N LEU A 267 0.81 10.60 8.37
CA LEU A 267 1.29 9.21 8.41
C LEU A 267 2.77 9.16 8.81
N THR A 268 3.62 9.97 8.17
CA THR A 268 5.06 10.05 8.51
C THR A 268 5.26 10.50 9.96
N GLY A 269 4.50 11.49 10.44
CA GLY A 269 4.55 11.94 11.83
C GLY A 269 4.14 10.87 12.84
N MET A 270 3.14 10.05 12.51
CA MET A 270 2.76 8.91 13.34
C MET A 270 3.81 7.80 13.35
N LEU A 271 4.39 7.46 12.20
CA LEU A 271 5.50 6.50 12.11
C LEU A 271 6.70 6.97 12.94
N ALA A 272 7.06 8.25 12.84
CA ALA A 272 8.12 8.85 13.64
C ALA A 272 7.80 8.79 15.15
N THR A 273 6.56 9.07 15.54
CA THR A 273 6.13 8.95 16.94
C THR A 273 6.26 7.53 17.48
N VAL A 274 5.92 6.51 16.68
CA VAL A 274 6.11 5.10 17.05
C VAL A 274 7.60 4.75 17.15
N ALA A 275 8.42 5.25 16.23
CA ALA A 275 9.88 5.06 16.27
C ALA A 275 10.50 5.66 17.54
N ASP A 276 10.14 6.90 17.88
CA ASP A 276 10.59 7.58 19.11
C ASP A 276 10.11 6.85 20.37
N ALA A 277 8.87 6.35 20.37
CA ALA A 277 8.34 5.56 21.47
C ALA A 277 9.17 4.29 21.70
N LEU A 278 9.48 3.52 20.65
CA LEU A 278 10.35 2.34 20.73
C LEU A 278 11.75 2.70 21.22
N ALA A 279 12.35 3.77 20.67
CA ALA A 279 13.68 4.22 21.05
C ALA A 279 13.76 4.72 22.50
N SER A 280 12.66 5.20 23.06
CA SER A 280 12.60 5.69 24.45
C SER A 280 12.61 4.58 25.51
N LEU A 281 12.38 3.31 25.13
CA LEU A 281 12.26 2.19 26.05
C LEU A 281 13.64 1.64 26.50
N PRO A 282 14.03 1.78 27.79
CA PRO A 282 15.33 1.33 28.29
C PRO A 282 15.48 -0.20 28.39
N GLU A 283 14.43 -0.97 28.16
CA GLU A 283 14.48 -2.43 28.02
C GLU A 283 14.66 -2.89 26.57
N LEU A 284 14.48 -2.00 25.59
CA LEU A 284 14.57 -2.31 24.16
C LEU A 284 15.86 -1.77 23.53
N ARG A 285 16.43 -2.54 22.62
CA ARG A 285 17.54 -2.11 21.78
C ARG A 285 17.04 -1.95 20.35
N MET A 286 17.50 -0.87 19.70
CA MET A 286 17.21 -0.59 18.30
C MET A 286 18.38 -0.97 17.42
N TRP A 287 18.09 -1.53 16.25
CA TRP A 287 19.02 -1.67 15.13
C TRP A 287 18.29 -1.25 13.85
N ARG A 288 18.60 -0.08 13.28
CA ARG A 288 18.05 0.38 11.99
C ARG A 288 16.51 0.26 11.88
N GLY A 289 15.79 0.72 12.89
CA GLY A 289 14.32 0.63 12.95
C GLY A 289 13.77 -0.67 13.55
N TYR A 290 14.60 -1.70 13.75
CA TYR A 290 14.21 -2.95 14.38
C TYR A 290 14.42 -2.92 15.90
N ALA A 291 13.34 -3.07 16.66
CA ALA A 291 13.36 -3.19 18.11
C ALA A 291 13.41 -4.66 18.55
N PHE A 292 14.25 -4.96 19.53
CA PHE A 292 14.28 -6.25 20.22
C PHE A 292 14.61 -6.05 21.70
N THR A 293 14.20 -6.99 22.55
CA THR A 293 14.42 -6.83 24.00
C THR A 293 15.89 -7.05 24.37
N ARG A 294 16.43 -6.24 25.28
CA ARG A 294 17.76 -6.48 25.89
C ARG A 294 17.82 -7.84 26.59
N ALA A 295 16.69 -8.33 27.09
CA ALA A 295 16.56 -9.66 27.67
C ALA A 295 16.82 -10.77 26.62
N SER A 296 16.25 -10.66 25.42
CA SER A 296 16.48 -11.62 24.34
C SER A 296 17.93 -11.63 23.85
N LEU A 297 18.56 -10.46 23.75
CA LEU A 297 20.00 -10.36 23.43
C LEU A 297 20.85 -10.99 24.52
N THR A 298 20.58 -10.68 25.79
CA THR A 298 21.27 -11.27 26.94
C THR A 298 21.13 -12.79 26.96
N ALA A 299 19.93 -13.31 26.68
CA ALA A 299 19.69 -14.75 26.60
C ALA A 299 20.52 -15.41 25.49
N ARG A 300 20.57 -14.81 24.29
CA ARG A 300 21.43 -15.30 23.19
C ARG A 300 22.91 -15.27 23.56
N LEU A 301 23.37 -14.18 24.19
CA LEU A 301 24.77 -14.06 24.61
C LEU A 301 25.15 -15.06 25.72
N GLY A 302 24.19 -15.47 26.55
CA GLY A 302 24.37 -16.49 27.58
C GLY A 302 24.26 -17.94 27.08
N ASP A 303 23.78 -18.16 25.86
CA ASP A 303 23.66 -19.50 25.27
C ASP A 303 25.06 -20.03 24.85
N PRO A 304 25.51 -21.19 25.38
CA PRO A 304 26.75 -21.81 24.94
C PRO A 304 26.62 -22.59 23.61
N GLY A 305 25.40 -22.73 23.09
CA GLY A 305 25.11 -23.38 21.82
C GLY A 305 25.47 -22.55 20.58
N PRO A 306 25.14 -23.06 19.38
CA PRO A 306 25.46 -22.39 18.12
C PRO A 306 24.78 -21.02 18.05
N LEU A 307 25.41 -20.02 17.42
CA LEU A 307 24.93 -18.63 17.34
C LEU A 307 24.68 -17.96 18.72
N GLY A 308 25.24 -18.54 19.78
CA GLY A 308 25.31 -17.95 21.11
C GLY A 308 26.46 -16.95 21.25
N GLY A 309 26.75 -16.50 22.47
CA GLY A 309 27.72 -15.44 22.73
C GLY A 309 29.14 -15.75 22.21
N GLY A 310 29.58 -17.00 22.29
CA GLY A 310 30.89 -17.44 21.81
C GLY A 310 31.04 -17.31 20.28
N ASP A 311 30.02 -17.72 19.54
CA ASP A 311 30.01 -17.66 18.08
C ASP A 311 29.88 -16.22 17.58
N LEU A 312 28.98 -15.42 18.15
CA LEU A 312 28.80 -14.02 17.76
C LEU A 312 30.03 -13.17 18.09
N GLY A 313 30.66 -13.39 19.24
CA GLY A 313 31.92 -12.72 19.59
C GLY A 313 33.07 -13.15 18.67
N SER A 314 33.14 -14.44 18.31
CA SER A 314 34.13 -14.95 17.36
C SER A 314 33.91 -14.37 15.95
N LEU A 315 32.67 -14.22 15.52
CA LEU A 315 32.28 -13.62 14.25
C LEU A 315 32.73 -12.16 14.17
N ALA A 316 32.45 -11.35 15.20
CA ALA A 316 32.91 -9.95 15.27
C ALA A 316 34.44 -9.83 15.19
N ALA A 317 35.15 -10.68 15.94
CA ALA A 317 36.62 -10.68 15.94
C ALA A 317 37.22 -11.19 14.61
N GLN A 318 36.53 -12.10 13.91
CA GLN A 318 36.95 -12.58 12.58
C GLN A 318 36.73 -11.52 11.50
N LEU A 319 35.62 -10.78 11.56
CA LEU A 319 35.36 -9.64 10.67
C LEU A 319 36.49 -8.62 10.78
N ALA A 320 36.87 -8.21 11.99
CA ALA A 320 38.00 -7.31 12.21
C ALA A 320 39.31 -7.86 11.62
N ARG A 321 39.62 -9.14 11.84
CA ARG A 321 40.88 -9.71 11.35
C ARG A 321 40.90 -10.02 9.85
N SER A 322 39.78 -9.91 9.15
CA SER A 322 39.67 -10.32 7.74
C SER A 322 40.58 -9.51 6.80
N ALA A 323 40.81 -8.23 7.10
CA ALA A 323 41.73 -7.37 6.36
C ALA A 323 43.21 -7.55 6.77
N VAL A 324 43.52 -8.27 7.86
CA VAL A 324 44.88 -8.39 8.39
C VAL A 324 45.66 -9.47 7.62
N PRO A 325 46.81 -9.14 6.99
CA PRO A 325 47.62 -10.12 6.29
C PRO A 325 48.16 -11.22 7.21
N SER A 326 48.10 -12.48 6.76
CA SER A 326 48.61 -13.62 7.53
C SER A 326 50.14 -13.61 7.72
N ARG A 327 50.87 -12.82 6.92
CA ARG A 327 52.32 -12.59 7.03
C ARG A 327 52.60 -11.10 6.98
N ARG A 328 53.15 -10.54 8.05
CA ARG A 328 53.62 -9.15 8.08
C ARG A 328 54.83 -9.02 7.15
N SER A 329 54.68 -8.19 6.11
CA SER A 329 55.79 -7.83 5.24
C SER A 329 56.87 -7.09 6.05
N ARG A 330 58.14 -7.22 5.66
CA ARG A 330 59.24 -6.39 6.18
C ARG A 330 59.21 -4.97 5.60
N TRP A 331 58.34 -4.71 4.64
CA TRP A 331 58.14 -3.43 3.96
C TRP A 331 56.82 -2.79 4.41
N ALA A 332 56.60 -1.52 4.05
CA ALA A 332 55.37 -0.79 4.41
C ALA A 332 54.11 -1.62 4.09
N PRO A 333 53.21 -1.83 5.06
CA PRO A 333 51.99 -2.61 4.86
C PRO A 333 51.13 -2.01 3.74
N SER A 334 50.66 -2.86 2.82
CA SER A 334 49.75 -2.45 1.75
C SER A 334 48.32 -2.34 2.30
N PRO A 335 47.60 -1.24 2.00
CA PRO A 335 46.20 -1.11 2.35
C PRO A 335 45.38 -2.29 1.81
N THR A 336 44.63 -2.93 2.68
CA THR A 336 43.74 -4.06 2.41
C THR A 336 42.38 -3.73 2.98
N VAL A 337 41.34 -3.88 2.15
CA VAL A 337 39.95 -3.63 2.54
C VAL A 337 39.14 -4.89 2.24
N THR A 338 38.32 -5.29 3.20
CA THR A 338 37.40 -6.42 3.06
C THR A 338 35.99 -5.99 3.41
N TYR A 339 35.03 -6.57 2.70
CA TYR A 339 33.60 -6.34 2.89
C TYR A 339 32.94 -7.68 3.21
N THR A 340 32.12 -7.72 4.26
CA THR A 340 31.46 -8.96 4.67
C THR A 340 30.04 -8.71 5.15
N ALA A 341 29.08 -9.35 4.50
CA ALA A 341 27.68 -9.35 4.87
C ALA A 341 27.39 -10.32 6.03
N VAL A 342 26.57 -9.87 6.99
CA VAL A 342 26.31 -10.60 8.24
C VAL A 342 25.40 -11.82 8.03
N GLY A 343 24.33 -11.69 7.25
CA GLY A 343 23.33 -12.74 7.03
C GLY A 343 23.91 -14.08 6.53
N PRO A 344 24.58 -14.11 5.36
CA PRO A 344 25.27 -15.31 4.89
C PRO A 344 26.34 -15.80 5.86
N ARG A 345 27.06 -14.88 6.52
CA ARG A 345 28.08 -15.25 7.52
C ARG A 345 27.49 -16.04 8.67
N LEU A 346 26.27 -15.72 9.14
CA LEU A 346 25.60 -16.49 10.20
C LEU A 346 25.27 -17.92 9.75
N ARG A 347 24.96 -18.14 8.47
CA ARG A 347 24.74 -19.50 7.92
C ARG A 347 25.99 -20.37 7.93
N SER A 348 27.18 -19.76 7.95
CA SER A 348 28.45 -20.48 8.06
C SER A 348 28.75 -21.01 9.48
N VAL A 349 27.97 -20.58 10.48
CA VAL A 349 28.12 -21.06 11.86
C VAL A 349 27.65 -22.51 11.95
N ARG A 350 28.57 -23.36 12.37
CA ARG A 350 28.35 -24.81 12.48
C ARG A 350 27.15 -25.10 13.37
N ASP A 351 26.26 -25.99 12.91
CA ASP A 351 25.07 -26.44 13.63
C ASP A 351 24.06 -25.30 13.96
N GLY A 352 24.23 -24.10 13.41
CA GLY A 352 23.37 -22.93 13.67
C GLY A 352 22.08 -22.84 12.83
N ALA A 353 21.93 -23.70 11.81
CA ALA A 353 20.82 -23.62 10.86
C ALA A 353 19.44 -23.62 11.52
N THR A 354 19.24 -24.36 12.61
CA THR A 354 17.95 -24.43 13.32
C THR A 354 17.54 -23.12 13.99
N GLN A 355 18.49 -22.26 14.36
CA GLN A 355 18.19 -20.95 14.94
C GLN A 355 17.94 -19.87 13.87
N LEU A 356 18.25 -20.17 12.61
CA LEU A 356 18.02 -19.30 11.46
C LEU A 356 16.73 -19.65 10.71
N LEU A 357 15.89 -20.51 11.28
CA LEU A 357 14.60 -20.85 10.71
C LEU A 357 13.58 -19.75 10.98
N ASP A 358 12.75 -19.49 9.96
CA ASP A 358 11.61 -18.59 9.95
C ASP A 358 12.03 -17.20 10.48
N VAL A 359 11.20 -16.58 11.33
CA VAL A 359 11.51 -15.28 11.94
C VAL A 359 12.76 -15.26 12.84
N GLY A 360 13.32 -16.42 13.19
CA GLY A 360 14.54 -16.54 14.00
C GLY A 360 15.77 -15.94 13.31
N TYR A 361 15.81 -16.01 11.98
CA TYR A 361 16.87 -15.40 11.16
C TYR A 361 17.00 -13.89 11.40
N ALA A 362 15.89 -13.16 11.28
CA ALA A 362 15.87 -11.71 11.45
C ALA A 362 16.40 -11.30 12.84
N LEU A 363 15.99 -12.00 13.89
CA LEU A 363 16.46 -11.73 15.25
C LEU A 363 17.97 -12.01 15.40
N ALA A 364 18.47 -13.10 14.80
CA ALA A 364 19.89 -13.42 14.80
C ALA A 364 20.72 -12.36 14.07
N VAL A 365 20.25 -11.86 12.92
CA VAL A 365 20.92 -10.79 12.16
C VAL A 365 20.97 -9.49 12.96
N CYS A 366 19.86 -9.07 13.58
CA CYS A 366 19.84 -7.88 14.45
C CYS A 366 20.78 -8.03 15.64
N HIS A 367 20.79 -9.19 16.30
CA HIS A 367 21.69 -9.46 17.43
C HIS A 367 23.17 -9.48 17.00
N ALA A 368 23.48 -10.12 15.88
CA ALA A 368 24.84 -10.18 15.36
C ALA A 368 25.40 -8.78 15.06
N ASN A 369 24.64 -7.95 14.35
CA ASN A 369 25.01 -6.57 14.08
C ASN A 369 25.19 -5.73 15.36
N ALA A 370 24.31 -5.91 16.35
CA ALA A 370 24.45 -5.26 17.65
C ALA A 370 25.74 -5.68 18.37
N VAL A 371 26.10 -6.96 18.33
CA VAL A 371 27.34 -7.48 18.91
C VAL A 371 28.58 -6.97 18.17
N ILE A 372 28.55 -6.91 16.84
CA ILE A 372 29.66 -6.38 16.03
C ILE A 372 29.86 -4.89 16.35
N SER A 373 28.79 -4.11 16.48
CA SER A 373 28.85 -2.70 16.90
C SER A 373 29.45 -2.54 18.29
N ASP A 374 29.01 -3.35 19.27
CA ASP A 374 29.55 -3.31 20.63
C ASP A 374 31.02 -3.69 20.66
N TYR A 375 31.42 -4.72 19.89
CA TYR A 375 32.81 -5.13 19.73
C TYR A 375 33.66 -4.01 19.14
N ALA A 376 33.22 -3.42 18.02
CA ALA A 376 33.94 -2.34 17.34
C ALA A 376 34.12 -1.12 18.26
N ARG A 377 33.12 -0.77 19.08
CA ARG A 377 33.23 0.34 20.04
C ARG A 377 34.11 0.01 21.24
N ARG A 378 33.97 -1.20 21.81
CA ARG A 378 34.62 -1.58 23.07
C ARG A 378 36.10 -1.89 22.92
N GLU A 379 36.48 -2.53 21.81
CA GLU A 379 37.84 -3.03 21.60
C GLU A 379 38.73 -2.02 20.88
N THR A 380 38.17 -0.90 20.40
CA THR A 380 38.92 0.16 19.74
C THR A 380 39.74 0.95 20.75
N ASP A 381 41.00 1.20 20.42
CA ASP A 381 41.87 2.06 21.20
C ASP A 381 41.41 3.53 21.09
N GLU A 382 41.15 4.17 22.23
CA GLU A 382 40.57 5.52 22.29
C GLU A 382 41.47 6.61 21.66
N ALA A 383 42.79 6.40 21.63
CA ALA A 383 43.73 7.38 21.09
C ALA A 383 43.85 7.32 19.57
N THR A 384 43.74 6.11 19.01
CA THR A 384 43.95 5.85 17.58
C THR A 384 42.65 5.62 16.82
N GLY A 385 41.57 5.20 17.49
CA GLY A 385 40.34 4.79 16.84
C GLY A 385 40.46 3.45 16.09
N LEU A 386 41.49 2.65 16.39
CA LEU A 386 41.76 1.37 15.74
C LEU A 386 41.61 0.17 16.68
N LEU A 387 41.20 -0.96 16.11
CA LEU A 387 41.18 -2.26 16.76
C LEU A 387 42.59 -2.88 16.84
N PRO A 388 42.81 -3.90 17.70
CA PRO A 388 44.05 -4.65 17.73
C PRO A 388 44.46 -5.17 16.35
N GLY A 389 45.66 -4.82 15.93
CA GLY A 389 46.16 -5.15 14.58
C GLY A 389 46.04 -4.01 13.57
N GLU A 390 45.83 -2.76 14.02
CA GLU A 390 45.78 -1.55 13.17
C GLU A 390 44.61 -1.59 12.18
N VAL A 391 43.49 -2.18 12.59
CA VAL A 391 42.30 -2.32 11.74
C VAL A 391 41.23 -1.34 12.16
N HIS A 392 40.53 -0.74 11.19
CA HIS A 392 39.27 -0.07 11.43
C HIS A 392 38.09 -0.91 10.93
N LEU A 393 37.10 -1.16 11.78
CA LEU A 393 35.89 -1.92 11.46
C LEU A 393 34.66 -1.03 11.58
N ARG A 394 33.87 -0.93 10.51
CA ARG A 394 32.62 -0.13 10.49
C ARG A 394 31.55 -0.77 9.63
N LEU A 395 30.29 -0.39 9.84
CA LEU A 395 29.22 -0.65 8.91
C LEU A 395 29.39 0.22 7.67
N ASP A 396 29.22 -0.36 6.49
CA ASP A 396 29.34 0.34 5.20
C ASP A 396 28.03 0.37 4.44
N ASP A 397 27.28 -0.74 4.46
CA ASP A 397 25.96 -0.91 3.83
C ASP A 397 25.01 -1.56 4.85
N PRO A 398 23.84 -0.97 5.17
CA PRO A 398 22.91 -1.55 6.13
C PRO A 398 21.97 -2.62 5.55
N TRP A 399 21.87 -2.75 4.23
CA TRP A 399 20.81 -3.50 3.54
C TRP A 399 21.29 -4.80 2.91
N GLN A 400 22.42 -4.79 2.20
CA GLN A 400 22.88 -5.96 1.46
C GLN A 400 23.25 -7.11 2.41
N GLY A 401 22.62 -8.28 2.25
CA GLY A 401 22.88 -9.48 3.05
C GLY A 401 22.75 -9.27 4.57
N GLY A 402 21.86 -8.38 4.99
CA GLY A 402 21.58 -8.09 6.40
C GLY A 402 22.59 -7.17 7.09
N GLY A 403 23.38 -6.47 6.30
CA GLY A 403 24.37 -5.48 6.73
C GLY A 403 25.79 -5.91 6.40
N VAL A 404 26.52 -5.04 5.70
CA VAL A 404 27.92 -5.23 5.29
C VAL A 404 28.85 -4.43 6.18
N TRP A 405 29.78 -5.14 6.80
CA TRP A 405 30.87 -4.53 7.57
C TRP A 405 32.14 -4.47 6.74
N ARG A 406 32.78 -3.31 6.78
CA ARG A 406 34.05 -3.01 6.13
C ARG A 406 35.16 -3.05 7.17
N ALA A 407 36.17 -3.90 6.94
CA ALA A 407 37.43 -3.88 7.68
C ALA A 407 38.53 -3.30 6.79
N GLU A 408 39.32 -2.37 7.33
CA GLU A 408 40.41 -1.69 6.63
C GLU A 408 41.71 -1.79 7.44
N TYR A 409 42.80 -2.16 6.76
CA TYR A 409 44.13 -2.29 7.32
C TYR A 409 45.18 -1.70 6.37
N PRO A 410 46.27 -1.07 6.85
CA PRO A 410 46.41 -0.49 8.17
C PRO A 410 45.74 0.90 8.19
N ASP A 411 45.15 1.26 9.32
CA ASP A 411 44.57 2.60 9.57
C ASP A 411 43.28 2.92 8.76
N SER A 412 42.67 4.07 9.03
CA SER A 412 41.47 4.56 8.34
C SER A 412 41.30 6.06 8.55
N THR A 413 40.92 6.78 7.49
CA THR A 413 40.58 8.22 7.61
C THR A 413 39.24 8.46 8.32
N TYR A 414 38.45 7.41 8.56
CA TYR A 414 37.07 7.50 9.05
C TYR A 414 36.91 7.12 10.52
N VAL A 415 37.99 7.03 11.28
CA VAL A 415 38.01 6.66 12.72
C VAL A 415 37.20 7.59 13.62
N HIS A 416 36.92 8.81 13.16
CA HIS A 416 36.17 9.82 13.91
C HIS A 416 34.65 9.76 13.66
N ILE A 417 34.21 8.94 12.71
CA ILE A 417 32.79 8.76 12.38
C ILE A 417 32.27 7.54 13.12
N ASP A 418 31.04 7.62 13.60
CA ASP A 418 30.39 6.51 14.30
C ASP A 418 30.43 5.21 13.48
N VAL A 419 30.85 4.10 14.12
CA VAL A 419 31.03 2.81 13.43
C VAL A 419 29.75 2.21 12.87
N THR A 420 28.57 2.69 13.29
CA THR A 420 27.27 2.24 12.78
C THR A 420 26.66 3.17 11.73
N GLU A 421 27.28 4.31 11.45
CA GLU A 421 26.90 5.19 10.35
C GLU A 421 27.36 4.56 9.01
N PRO A 422 26.45 4.28 8.07
CA PRO A 422 26.82 3.67 6.80
C PRO A 422 27.42 4.73 5.89
N LEU A 423 28.53 4.42 5.21
CA LEU A 423 29.20 5.39 4.34
C LEU A 423 29.24 5.00 2.88
N GLY A 424 28.88 3.76 2.52
CA GLY A 424 28.95 3.26 1.15
C GLY A 424 30.32 3.46 0.50
N LEU A 425 31.39 3.34 1.28
CA LEU A 425 32.77 3.58 0.82
C LEU A 425 33.16 2.59 -0.27
N GLY A 426 32.59 1.39 -0.23
CA GLY A 426 32.72 0.40 -1.30
C GLY A 426 32.34 0.98 -2.66
N TRP A 427 31.12 1.46 -2.80
CA TRP A 427 30.64 2.12 -4.02
C TRP A 427 31.41 3.41 -4.34
N LEU A 428 31.57 4.30 -3.35
CA LEU A 428 32.24 5.60 -3.56
C LEU A 428 33.67 5.44 -4.11
N SER A 429 34.39 4.38 -3.71
CA SER A 429 35.73 4.09 -4.22
C SER A 429 35.77 3.75 -5.73
N THR A 430 34.62 3.46 -6.33
CA THR A 430 34.51 3.14 -7.77
C THR A 430 34.16 4.34 -8.63
N LEU A 431 33.75 5.44 -8.02
CA LEU A 431 33.44 6.66 -8.74
C LEU A 431 34.72 7.39 -9.16
N PRO A 432 34.72 8.11 -10.29
CA PRO A 432 35.82 8.99 -10.64
C PRO A 432 36.06 9.99 -9.50
N PRO A 433 37.33 10.31 -9.17
CA PRO A 433 37.61 11.34 -8.17
C PRO A 433 37.00 12.66 -8.65
N VAL A 434 36.00 13.17 -7.91
CA VAL A 434 35.38 14.47 -8.20
C VAL A 434 36.43 15.54 -7.93
N LEU A 435 36.92 16.20 -8.98
CA LEU A 435 37.70 17.43 -8.84
C LEU A 435 36.74 18.54 -8.36
N PRO A 436 37.06 19.26 -7.27
CA PRO A 436 36.17 20.26 -6.71
C PRO A 436 36.24 21.59 -7.48
N ASP A 437 35.73 21.65 -8.72
CA ASP A 437 35.60 22.92 -9.47
C ASP A 437 34.48 23.00 -10.54
N GLU A 438 33.57 22.03 -10.65
CA GLU A 438 32.47 22.10 -11.65
C GLU A 438 31.08 22.00 -11.00
N LEU A 439 30.79 22.90 -10.05
CA LEU A 439 29.42 23.15 -9.57
C LEU A 439 28.81 24.46 -10.12
N ASP A 440 29.52 25.16 -11.01
CA ASP A 440 29.08 26.44 -11.60
C ASP A 440 29.38 26.50 -13.12
N ALA A 441 28.85 25.59 -13.93
CA ALA A 441 28.68 25.83 -15.37
C ALA A 441 27.62 24.90 -15.97
N ASP A 442 26.83 25.46 -16.87
CA ASP A 442 25.97 24.77 -17.84
C ASP A 442 24.56 24.37 -17.39
N LEU A 443 23.89 25.34 -16.76
CA LEU A 443 22.64 25.85 -17.33
C LEU A 443 22.96 26.64 -18.63
N ALA A 444 23.21 25.97 -19.75
CA ALA A 444 23.14 26.60 -21.06
C ALA A 444 23.15 25.59 -22.22
N ASP A 445 22.08 25.70 -22.99
CA ASP A 445 21.99 25.46 -24.43
C ASP A 445 21.57 24.07 -24.94
N GLY A 446 20.56 24.16 -25.80
CA GLY A 446 19.93 23.04 -26.46
C GLY A 446 20.26 22.98 -27.94
N ALA A 447 19.50 22.09 -28.58
CA ALA A 447 19.29 21.94 -30.02
C ALA A 447 20.15 20.91 -30.79
N VAL A 448 19.44 19.83 -31.16
CA VAL A 448 19.27 19.26 -32.52
C VAL A 448 20.51 18.70 -33.24
N HIS A 449 20.46 17.41 -33.56
CA HIS A 449 20.66 16.94 -34.96
C HIS A 449 20.01 15.57 -35.23
N THR A 450 19.17 15.58 -36.27
CA THR A 450 18.51 14.49 -36.99
C THR A 450 19.41 13.85 -38.05
N ALA A 451 19.10 12.59 -38.41
CA ALA A 451 19.33 11.85 -39.69
C ALA A 451 19.90 10.45 -39.41
N SER A 452 19.59 9.35 -40.12
CA SER A 452 18.65 9.05 -41.19
C SER A 452 18.59 7.53 -41.37
N ARG A 453 17.48 7.05 -41.92
CA ARG A 453 17.18 5.68 -42.34
C ARG A 453 18.16 5.11 -43.38
N SER A 454 18.24 3.78 -43.45
CA SER A 454 18.35 3.06 -44.73
C SER A 454 17.61 1.73 -44.66
N ALA A 455 16.85 1.47 -45.72
CA ALA A 455 15.94 0.35 -45.94
C ALA A 455 16.48 -0.58 -47.04
N SER A 456 15.99 -1.82 -47.10
CA SER A 456 15.93 -2.71 -48.28
C SER A 456 14.93 -3.82 -47.92
N GLU A 457 13.67 -3.80 -48.42
CA GLU A 457 13.14 -4.56 -49.60
C GLU A 457 13.56 -6.04 -49.68
N SER A 458 12.77 -7.04 -50.10
CA SER A 458 11.37 -7.29 -50.50
C SER A 458 11.43 -8.65 -51.23
N VAL A 459 10.61 -9.68 -50.94
CA VAL A 459 10.26 -10.75 -51.92
C VAL A 459 8.92 -11.41 -51.59
N LEU A 460 8.15 -11.67 -52.66
CA LEU A 460 6.77 -12.16 -52.81
C LEU A 460 6.53 -13.66 -52.54
N THR A 461 5.25 -13.97 -52.26
CA THR A 461 4.55 -15.27 -52.12
C THR A 461 4.46 -16.10 -53.41
N PRO A 462 4.05 -17.40 -53.33
CA PRO A 462 2.68 -17.75 -53.75
C PRO A 462 1.99 -18.93 -52.99
N THR A 463 0.65 -18.93 -53.06
CA THR A 463 -0.35 -19.88 -52.52
C THR A 463 -0.70 -21.00 -53.52
N PRO A 464 -1.24 -22.17 -53.08
CA PRO A 464 -2.50 -22.71 -53.67
C PRO A 464 -3.37 -23.51 -52.64
N PRO A 465 -4.48 -24.20 -53.02
CA PRO A 465 -5.83 -23.70 -53.33
C PRO A 465 -6.94 -24.24 -52.36
N GLN A 466 -8.12 -23.60 -52.35
CA GLN A 466 -9.34 -24.01 -51.64
C GLN A 466 -10.14 -25.12 -52.36
N PRO A 467 -10.95 -25.92 -51.63
CA PRO A 467 -12.20 -26.51 -52.13
C PRO A 467 -13.45 -25.77 -51.59
N GLU A 468 -14.50 -25.78 -52.42
CA GLU A 468 -15.84 -25.17 -52.28
C GLU A 468 -16.79 -25.89 -51.28
N PRO A 469 -17.92 -25.26 -50.88
CA PRO A 469 -18.55 -25.41 -49.56
C PRO A 469 -19.66 -26.46 -49.50
N GLN A 470 -19.80 -27.13 -48.35
CA GLN A 470 -21.04 -27.81 -47.95
C GLN A 470 -21.82 -26.90 -46.99
N SER A 471 -23.10 -26.73 -47.28
CA SER A 471 -24.02 -25.86 -46.57
C SER A 471 -24.33 -26.38 -45.16
N GLU A 472 -23.94 -25.61 -44.14
CA GLU A 472 -24.28 -25.80 -42.72
C GLU A 472 -25.38 -24.80 -42.30
N PRO A 473 -26.17 -25.11 -41.25
CA PRO A 473 -27.44 -24.46 -40.95
C PRO A 473 -27.26 -22.98 -40.60
N GLU A 474 -28.18 -22.14 -41.11
CA GLU A 474 -28.21 -20.70 -40.88
C GLU A 474 -28.52 -20.40 -39.40
N LEU A 475 -27.46 -20.30 -38.58
CA LEU A 475 -27.52 -19.77 -37.22
C LEU A 475 -27.85 -18.27 -37.32
N VAL A 476 -29.10 -17.92 -37.02
CA VAL A 476 -29.57 -16.53 -36.99
C VAL A 476 -28.89 -15.83 -35.81
N LEU A 477 -27.92 -14.96 -36.12
CA LEU A 477 -27.25 -14.07 -35.17
C LEU A 477 -28.26 -13.05 -34.60
N GLU A 478 -28.63 -13.17 -33.33
CA GLU A 478 -29.44 -12.16 -32.66
C GLU A 478 -28.67 -10.83 -32.55
N ILE A 479 -29.35 -9.71 -32.85
CA ILE A 479 -28.79 -8.38 -32.66
C ILE A 479 -28.66 -8.14 -31.15
N PRO A 480 -27.47 -7.81 -30.63
CA PRO A 480 -27.31 -7.51 -29.20
C PRO A 480 -28.29 -6.42 -28.78
N GLN A 481 -29.17 -6.73 -27.83
CA GLN A 481 -30.03 -5.71 -27.23
C GLN A 481 -29.18 -4.83 -26.30
N PRO A 482 -29.42 -3.51 -26.25
CA PRO A 482 -28.73 -2.65 -25.31
C PRO A 482 -28.98 -3.16 -23.88
N GLU A 483 -27.90 -3.34 -23.12
CA GLU A 483 -28.01 -3.69 -21.70
C GLU A 483 -28.94 -2.73 -20.96
N PRO A 484 -29.59 -3.19 -19.87
CA PRO A 484 -30.50 -2.34 -19.11
C PRO A 484 -29.86 -0.99 -18.79
N LYS A 485 -30.67 0.07 -18.82
CA LYS A 485 -30.21 1.47 -18.73
C LYS A 485 -29.34 1.75 -17.50
N ASP A 486 -29.43 0.91 -16.47
CA ASP A 486 -28.70 1.04 -15.20
C ASP A 486 -27.69 -0.09 -14.94
N ALA A 487 -27.43 -0.99 -15.90
CA ALA A 487 -26.49 -2.12 -15.76
C ALA A 487 -25.00 -1.73 -15.64
N GLY A 488 -24.70 -0.43 -15.53
CA GLY A 488 -23.34 0.08 -15.48
C GLY A 488 -22.82 0.20 -14.05
N GLY A 489 -21.91 -0.69 -13.67
CA GLY A 489 -20.84 -0.33 -12.74
C GLY A 489 -21.10 -0.52 -11.24
N LEU A 490 -21.63 -1.68 -10.83
CA LEU A 490 -21.42 -2.16 -9.46
C LEU A 490 -20.17 -3.02 -9.44
N GLY A 491 -19.01 -2.41 -9.14
CA GLY A 491 -17.74 -3.12 -9.07
C GLY A 491 -17.48 -3.73 -7.70
N GLU A 492 -17.85 -3.01 -6.64
CA GLU A 492 -17.52 -3.36 -5.26
C GLU A 492 -18.68 -2.93 -4.34
N LEU A 493 -19.19 -3.85 -3.53
CA LEU A 493 -20.16 -3.59 -2.46
C LEU A 493 -19.59 -4.17 -1.17
N THR A 494 -19.26 -3.30 -0.22
CA THR A 494 -18.75 -3.69 1.10
C THR A 494 -19.80 -3.34 2.14
N VAL A 495 -20.26 -4.35 2.87
CA VAL A 495 -21.28 -4.20 3.92
C VAL A 495 -20.65 -4.56 5.26
N THR A 496 -20.53 -3.59 6.16
CA THR A 496 -20.16 -3.81 7.56
C THR A 496 -21.38 -3.65 8.47
N ASP A 497 -21.23 -3.93 9.77
CA ASP A 497 -22.32 -3.77 10.74
C ASP A 497 -22.81 -2.32 10.86
N SER A 498 -21.95 -1.33 10.60
CA SER A 498 -22.24 0.11 10.78
C SER A 498 -22.30 0.92 9.48
N GLN A 499 -21.74 0.43 8.37
CA GLN A 499 -21.60 1.20 7.12
C GLN A 499 -21.73 0.31 5.89
N VAL A 500 -22.26 0.89 4.82
CA VAL A 500 -22.27 0.30 3.47
C VAL A 500 -21.48 1.20 2.54
N SER A 501 -20.56 0.62 1.78
CA SER A 501 -19.76 1.29 0.74
C SER A 501 -19.99 0.62 -0.60
N TRP A 502 -20.09 1.41 -1.68
CA TRP A 502 -20.19 0.89 -3.03
C TRP A 502 -19.56 1.83 -4.05
N THR A 503 -19.16 1.29 -5.19
CA THR A 503 -18.77 2.09 -6.35
C THR A 503 -19.94 2.26 -7.31
N GLN A 504 -20.09 3.47 -7.86
CA GLN A 504 -21.12 3.78 -8.84
C GLN A 504 -20.51 4.63 -9.98
N ALA A 505 -20.49 4.06 -11.18
CA ALA A 505 -20.13 4.83 -12.37
C ALA A 505 -21.34 5.63 -12.89
N LEU A 506 -21.15 6.90 -13.20
CA LEU A 506 -22.24 7.76 -13.70
C LEU A 506 -22.37 7.65 -15.21
N ARG A 507 -23.58 7.38 -15.70
CA ARG A 507 -23.92 7.50 -17.12
C ARG A 507 -24.27 8.95 -17.46
N LEU A 508 -24.23 9.27 -18.74
CA LEU A 508 -24.65 10.57 -19.25
C LEU A 508 -26.09 10.92 -18.84
N THR A 509 -26.98 9.94 -18.83
CA THR A 509 -28.37 10.10 -18.35
C THR A 509 -28.43 10.49 -16.88
N HIS A 510 -27.58 9.91 -16.03
CA HIS A 510 -27.52 10.25 -14.59
C HIS A 510 -27.09 11.69 -14.37
N LEU A 511 -26.13 12.16 -15.17
CA LEU A 511 -25.63 13.53 -15.13
C LEU A 511 -26.68 14.54 -15.61
N LEU A 512 -27.38 14.23 -16.70
CA LEU A 512 -28.39 15.12 -17.30
C LEU A 512 -29.68 15.18 -16.48
N GLU A 513 -30.09 14.06 -15.89
CA GLU A 513 -31.34 13.97 -15.13
C GLU A 513 -31.16 14.23 -13.63
N GLY A 514 -29.92 14.46 -13.17
CA GLY A 514 -29.61 14.75 -11.77
C GLY A 514 -29.93 13.58 -10.84
N ARG A 515 -29.45 12.38 -11.20
CA ARG A 515 -29.77 11.13 -10.49
C ARG A 515 -28.52 10.36 -10.11
N LEU A 516 -28.62 9.57 -9.04
CA LEU A 516 -27.62 8.60 -8.62
C LEU A 516 -28.32 7.26 -8.39
N PRO A 517 -28.10 6.23 -9.23
CA PRO A 517 -28.64 4.91 -8.99
C PRO A 517 -28.16 4.34 -7.65
N LEU A 518 -29.03 3.57 -7.01
CA LEU A 518 -28.73 2.88 -5.77
C LEU A 518 -28.83 1.36 -5.98
N PRO A 519 -27.93 0.56 -5.41
CA PRO A 519 -28.03 -0.89 -5.48
C PRO A 519 -29.26 -1.40 -4.69
N ASP A 520 -29.95 -2.40 -5.21
CA ASP A 520 -31.14 -3.01 -4.59
C ASP A 520 -30.90 -3.45 -3.13
N SER A 521 -29.71 -3.97 -2.87
CA SER A 521 -29.27 -4.42 -1.54
C SER A 521 -29.13 -3.27 -0.55
N ILE A 522 -28.77 -2.07 -1.00
CA ILE A 522 -28.67 -0.86 -0.18
C ILE A 522 -30.07 -0.31 0.08
N CYS A 523 -30.92 -0.28 -0.95
CA CYS A 523 -32.29 0.22 -0.81
C CYS A 523 -33.11 -0.65 0.13
N THR A 524 -32.91 -1.97 0.13
CA THR A 524 -33.52 -2.86 1.12
C THR A 524 -33.13 -2.45 2.55
N GLN A 525 -31.84 -2.19 2.80
CA GLN A 525 -31.37 -1.76 4.11
C GLN A 525 -31.85 -0.36 4.50
N MET A 526 -31.93 0.58 3.54
CA MET A 526 -32.48 1.91 3.77
C MET A 526 -33.98 1.85 4.13
N ARG A 527 -34.73 0.95 3.48
CA ARG A 527 -36.13 0.68 3.80
C ARG A 527 -36.28 0.10 5.20
N ASP A 528 -35.47 -0.89 5.56
CA ASP A 528 -35.48 -1.52 6.88
C ASP A 528 -35.10 -0.53 7.99
N ALA A 529 -34.26 0.46 7.68
CA ALA A 529 -33.92 1.58 8.56
C ALA A 529 -34.99 2.68 8.63
N GLY A 530 -36.12 2.56 7.93
CA GLY A 530 -37.22 3.52 7.96
C GLY A 530 -36.99 4.80 7.14
N LEU A 531 -36.12 4.77 6.12
CA LEU A 531 -35.77 5.95 5.32
C LEU A 531 -36.62 6.16 4.07
N SER A 532 -37.69 5.38 3.87
CA SER A 532 -38.54 5.39 2.67
C SER A 532 -39.21 6.73 2.32
N ASP A 533 -39.32 7.65 3.29
CA ASP A 533 -39.92 8.99 3.11
C ASP A 533 -39.03 10.12 3.69
N VAL A 534 -37.75 9.84 3.94
CA VAL A 534 -36.80 10.79 4.53
C VAL A 534 -35.97 11.43 3.43
N ARG A 535 -35.98 12.77 3.37
CA ARG A 535 -35.03 13.50 2.52
C ARG A 535 -33.60 13.22 2.99
N MET A 536 -32.78 12.69 2.10
CA MET A 536 -31.39 12.39 2.38
C MET A 536 -30.51 13.59 2.06
N ARG A 537 -29.32 13.61 2.64
CA ARG A 537 -28.25 14.55 2.30
C ARG A 537 -27.20 13.81 1.48
N LEU A 538 -26.87 14.33 0.31
CA LEU A 538 -25.73 13.89 -0.47
C LEU A 538 -24.57 14.87 -0.25
N ILE A 539 -23.42 14.34 0.14
CA ILE A 539 -22.18 15.11 0.24
C ILE A 539 -21.27 14.65 -0.90
N VAL A 540 -20.90 15.56 -1.79
CA VAL A 540 -20.04 15.28 -2.95
C VAL A 540 -18.66 15.87 -2.70
N THR A 541 -17.62 15.09 -2.97
CA THR A 541 -16.22 15.53 -2.95
C THR A 541 -15.58 15.23 -4.29
N HIS A 542 -15.00 16.25 -4.91
CA HIS A 542 -14.33 16.13 -6.20
C HIS A 542 -12.82 16.31 -6.04
N ASP A 543 -12.07 15.21 -5.95
CA ASP A 543 -10.62 15.25 -5.74
C ASP A 543 -9.93 16.18 -6.77
N GLY A 544 -9.14 17.14 -6.27
CA GLY A 544 -8.42 18.12 -7.09
C GLY A 544 -9.18 19.43 -7.38
N TYR A 545 -10.44 19.54 -6.96
CA TYR A 545 -11.30 20.69 -7.22
C TYR A 545 -12.06 21.14 -5.98
N ASP A 546 -12.16 22.45 -5.78
CA ASP A 546 -13.05 23.04 -4.78
C ASP A 546 -14.45 23.21 -5.38
N LEU A 547 -15.41 22.46 -4.85
CA LEU A 547 -16.82 22.55 -5.26
C LEU A 547 -17.51 23.73 -4.59
N ASP A 548 -18.51 24.31 -5.27
CA ASP A 548 -19.41 25.27 -4.64
C ASP A 548 -20.12 24.58 -3.45
N PRO A 549 -20.29 25.24 -2.28
CA PRO A 549 -20.98 24.64 -1.14
C PRO A 549 -22.37 24.06 -1.46
N ALA A 550 -23.09 24.64 -2.42
CA ALA A 550 -24.38 24.14 -2.90
C ALA A 550 -24.24 22.83 -3.69
N GLU A 551 -23.14 22.63 -4.43
CA GLU A 551 -22.84 21.38 -5.14
C GLU A 551 -22.22 20.33 -4.20
N ALA A 552 -21.42 20.76 -3.22
CA ALA A 552 -20.74 19.90 -2.28
C ALA A 552 -21.69 19.26 -1.26
N THR A 553 -22.79 19.93 -0.88
CA THR A 553 -23.76 19.41 0.09
C THR A 553 -25.20 19.71 -0.34
N GLN A 554 -25.92 18.67 -0.71
CA GLN A 554 -27.24 18.76 -1.34
C GLN A 554 -28.28 17.95 -0.58
N THR A 555 -29.52 18.44 -0.56
CA THR A 555 -30.66 17.66 -0.06
C THR A 555 -31.34 16.99 -1.24
N VAL A 556 -31.41 15.66 -1.22
CA VAL A 556 -31.88 14.82 -2.33
C VAL A 556 -33.13 14.04 -1.92
N ASN A 557 -33.94 13.71 -2.92
CA ASN A 557 -35.07 12.79 -2.74
C ASN A 557 -34.60 11.36 -3.06
N THR A 558 -35.22 10.36 -2.45
CA THR A 558 -34.94 8.94 -2.69
C THR A 558 -36.19 8.25 -3.24
N ASP A 559 -36.02 7.45 -4.28
CA ASP A 559 -36.95 6.37 -4.62
C ASP A 559 -36.27 5.07 -4.22
N LEU A 560 -36.87 4.29 -3.33
CA LEU A 560 -36.29 3.04 -2.81
C LEU A 560 -37.02 1.77 -3.31
N PHE A 561 -38.02 1.93 -4.18
CA PHE A 561 -38.94 0.84 -4.54
C PHE A 561 -38.90 0.46 -6.02
N ALA A 562 -39.36 1.34 -6.90
CA ALA A 562 -39.62 0.97 -8.29
C ALA A 562 -38.40 1.15 -9.19
N ASN A 563 -37.63 2.22 -8.96
CA ASN A 563 -36.33 2.47 -9.58
C ASN A 563 -35.41 3.03 -8.49
N PRO A 564 -34.62 2.19 -7.81
CA PRO A 564 -33.89 2.62 -6.65
C PRO A 564 -32.80 3.65 -7.00
N GLN A 565 -32.99 4.90 -6.59
CA GLN A 565 -32.12 6.02 -6.97
C GLN A 565 -32.30 7.24 -6.04
N MET A 566 -31.27 8.08 -5.98
CA MET A 566 -31.37 9.44 -5.46
C MET A 566 -31.62 10.43 -6.61
N MET A 567 -32.42 11.46 -6.33
CA MET A 567 -32.97 12.36 -7.31
C MET A 567 -32.81 13.82 -6.89
N GLY A 568 -32.67 14.70 -7.90
CA GLY A 568 -32.54 16.14 -7.69
C GLY A 568 -31.12 16.56 -7.34
N ILE A 569 -30.13 15.85 -7.89
CA ILE A 569 -28.70 16.14 -7.70
C ILE A 569 -28.26 17.14 -8.77
N GLU A 570 -27.66 18.24 -8.32
CA GLU A 570 -26.92 19.20 -9.12
C GLU A 570 -25.45 18.74 -9.17
N TRP A 571 -25.08 18.04 -10.25
CA TRP A 571 -23.71 17.56 -10.41
C TRP A 571 -22.75 18.72 -10.70
N PRO A 572 -21.48 18.69 -10.22
CA PRO A 572 -20.45 19.65 -10.62
C PRO A 572 -20.19 19.62 -12.12
N LEU A 573 -19.80 20.75 -12.74
CA LEU A 573 -19.64 20.84 -14.20
C LEU A 573 -18.57 19.89 -14.75
N GLU A 574 -17.54 19.63 -13.96
CA GLU A 574 -16.36 18.81 -14.26
C GLU A 574 -16.68 17.31 -14.33
N PHE A 575 -17.85 16.88 -13.84
CA PHE A 575 -18.27 15.47 -13.90
C PHE A 575 -18.64 15.08 -15.33
N PHE A 576 -18.06 13.98 -15.81
CA PHE A 576 -18.22 13.44 -17.16
C PHE A 576 -18.82 12.03 -17.15
N ALA A 577 -19.40 11.61 -18.27
CA ALA A 577 -19.99 10.28 -18.39
C ALA A 577 -18.90 9.20 -18.27
N GLY A 578 -19.10 8.25 -17.38
CA GLY A 578 -18.14 7.23 -17.02
C GLY A 578 -17.35 7.53 -15.76
N ILE A 579 -17.43 8.73 -15.18
CA ILE A 579 -16.76 9.02 -13.90
C ILE A 579 -17.24 8.05 -12.81
N VAL A 580 -16.30 7.50 -12.04
CA VAL A 580 -16.59 6.53 -10.98
C VAL A 580 -16.62 7.25 -9.63
N LEU A 581 -17.75 7.11 -8.94
CA LEU A 581 -17.93 7.56 -7.57
C LEU A 581 -17.69 6.41 -6.60
N THR A 582 -17.04 6.72 -5.50
CA THR A 582 -17.04 5.88 -4.30
C THR A 582 -18.07 6.44 -3.33
N CYS A 583 -19.12 5.69 -3.08
CA CYS A 583 -20.26 6.08 -2.26
C CYS A 583 -20.22 5.37 -0.91
N THR A 584 -20.52 6.09 0.17
CA THR A 584 -20.61 5.52 1.51
C THR A 584 -21.86 6.00 2.26
N TRP A 585 -22.47 5.08 3.00
CA TRP A 585 -23.68 5.32 3.78
C TRP A 585 -23.56 4.64 5.15
N GLY A 586 -23.68 5.42 6.23
CA GLY A 586 -23.80 4.86 7.58
C GLY A 586 -25.20 4.25 7.76
N ARG A 587 -25.31 3.04 8.29
CA ARG A 587 -26.60 2.37 8.46
C ARG A 587 -27.53 3.20 9.37
N GLY A 588 -28.70 3.54 8.85
CA GLY A 588 -29.67 4.44 9.52
C GLY A 588 -29.34 5.93 9.45
N ALA A 589 -28.23 6.32 8.81
CA ALA A 589 -27.92 7.73 8.60
C ALA A 589 -28.79 8.32 7.48
N SER A 590 -29.15 9.59 7.63
CA SER A 590 -29.80 10.37 6.57
C SER A 590 -28.82 10.97 5.56
N THR A 591 -27.55 10.55 5.57
CA THR A 591 -26.48 11.15 4.74
C THR A 591 -25.71 10.08 3.95
N VAL A 592 -25.50 10.33 2.66
CA VAL A 592 -24.62 9.56 1.77
C VAL A 592 -23.48 10.47 1.31
N ARG A 593 -22.25 9.94 1.32
CA ARG A 593 -21.06 10.64 0.81
C ARG A 593 -20.63 10.01 -0.50
N ALA A 594 -20.31 10.81 -1.50
CA ALA A 594 -19.82 10.38 -2.80
C ALA A 594 -18.52 11.11 -3.14
N THR A 595 -17.47 10.37 -3.51
CA THR A 595 -16.15 10.92 -3.79
C THR A 595 -15.62 10.42 -5.13
N THR A 596 -15.07 11.30 -5.95
CA THR A 596 -14.34 10.95 -7.19
C THR A 596 -12.84 10.79 -6.88
N THR A 597 -12.13 9.93 -7.60
CA THR A 597 -10.67 9.76 -7.43
C THR A 597 -9.92 10.36 -8.61
N LEU A 598 -8.97 11.27 -8.36
CA LEU A 598 -8.12 11.86 -9.40
C LEU A 598 -7.04 10.86 -9.89
N LEU A 599 -6.72 10.88 -11.18
CA LEU A 599 -5.66 10.06 -11.79
C LEU A 599 -4.29 10.75 -11.68
N ASP A 600 -3.24 9.97 -11.45
CA ASP A 600 -1.85 10.48 -11.39
C ASP A 600 -1.39 11.11 -12.70
N CYS A 601 -1.82 10.53 -13.82
CA CYS A 601 -1.64 11.07 -15.17
C CYS A 601 -3.02 11.20 -15.82
N PRO A 602 -3.40 12.38 -16.33
CA PRO A 602 -4.63 12.50 -17.11
C PRO A 602 -4.53 11.59 -18.34
N VAL A 603 -5.65 11.04 -18.77
CA VAL A 603 -5.74 10.17 -19.94
C VAL A 603 -6.46 10.90 -21.05
N ILE A 604 -5.84 11.02 -22.22
CA ILE A 604 -6.50 11.56 -23.41
C ILE A 604 -7.13 10.40 -24.17
N LEU A 605 -8.45 10.40 -24.31
CA LEU A 605 -9.21 9.41 -25.06
C LEU A 605 -10.15 10.10 -26.04
N ASP A 606 -10.02 9.78 -27.34
CA ASP A 606 -10.77 10.44 -28.43
C ASP A 606 -10.71 11.98 -28.39
N GLY A 607 -9.57 12.53 -27.92
CA GLY A 607 -9.36 13.98 -27.77
C GLY A 607 -10.02 14.59 -26.52
N MET A 608 -10.66 13.80 -25.66
CA MET A 608 -11.13 14.24 -24.35
C MET A 608 -10.07 13.94 -23.29
N GLU A 609 -9.78 14.93 -22.45
CA GLU A 609 -8.91 14.76 -21.29
C GLU A 609 -9.72 14.21 -20.11
N ILE A 610 -9.31 13.06 -19.58
CA ILE A 610 -9.94 12.36 -18.47
C ILE A 610 -9.01 12.43 -17.27
N GLU A 611 -9.43 13.19 -16.27
CA GLU A 611 -8.62 13.48 -15.08
C GLU A 611 -8.91 12.55 -13.89
N HIS A 612 -10.06 11.88 -13.86
CA HIS A 612 -10.51 11.07 -12.74
C HIS A 612 -10.75 9.62 -13.13
N ARG A 613 -10.74 8.72 -12.14
CA ARG A 613 -11.11 7.30 -12.29
C ARG A 613 -12.44 7.19 -13.02
N TYR A 614 -12.45 6.35 -14.06
CA TYR A 614 -13.58 6.22 -14.98
C TYR A 614 -13.81 4.75 -15.37
N ASP A 615 -15.01 4.45 -15.85
CA ASP A 615 -15.40 3.18 -16.47
C ASP A 615 -15.29 3.31 -18.01
N PRO A 616 -14.32 2.63 -18.65
CA PRO A 616 -14.11 2.70 -20.10
C PRO A 616 -15.31 2.25 -20.93
N ARG A 617 -16.17 1.36 -20.39
CA ARG A 617 -17.35 0.84 -21.08
C ARG A 617 -18.42 1.92 -21.23
N ILE A 618 -18.68 2.65 -20.15
CA ILE A 618 -19.63 3.77 -20.15
C ILE A 618 -19.09 4.90 -21.02
N LEU A 619 -17.81 5.25 -20.87
CA LEU A 619 -17.19 6.29 -21.69
C LEU A 619 -17.27 5.95 -23.19
N THR A 620 -17.04 4.68 -23.56
CA THR A 620 -17.18 4.22 -24.95
C THR A 620 -18.61 4.40 -25.48
N ARG A 621 -19.63 4.00 -24.72
CA ARG A 621 -21.06 4.12 -25.11
C ARG A 621 -21.54 5.56 -25.16
N ASP A 622 -21.25 6.33 -24.12
CA ASP A 622 -21.88 7.63 -23.87
C ASP A 622 -21.10 8.77 -24.52
N ALA A 623 -19.85 8.55 -24.95
CA ALA A 623 -19.11 9.48 -25.80
C ALA A 623 -19.27 9.20 -27.32
N ALA A 624 -20.14 8.25 -27.71
CA ALA A 624 -20.37 7.92 -29.11
C ALA A 624 -20.91 9.14 -29.91
N PRO A 625 -20.67 9.20 -31.24
CA PRO A 625 -21.13 10.32 -32.06
C PRO A 625 -22.64 10.56 -31.96
N GLY A 626 -23.03 11.82 -31.73
CA GLY A 626 -24.43 12.23 -31.63
C GLY A 626 -25.09 11.97 -30.27
N GLN A 627 -24.32 11.63 -29.24
CA GLN A 627 -24.77 11.68 -27.85
C GLN A 627 -24.84 13.15 -27.38
N PRO A 628 -25.81 13.51 -26.50
CA PRO A 628 -25.87 14.85 -25.94
C PRO A 628 -24.60 15.15 -25.10
N ARG A 629 -24.10 16.38 -25.15
CA ARG A 629 -22.96 16.81 -24.32
C ARG A 629 -23.42 17.75 -23.22
N ARG A 630 -22.75 17.67 -22.08
CA ARG A 630 -23.06 18.47 -20.89
C ARG A 630 -22.44 19.87 -20.93
N THR A 631 -21.28 20.03 -21.58
CA THR A 631 -20.61 21.32 -21.69
C THR A 631 -21.28 22.21 -22.73
N GLY A 632 -21.64 23.42 -22.32
CA GLY A 632 -22.12 24.51 -23.18
C GLY A 632 -21.02 25.10 -24.08
N GLU A 633 -20.04 24.28 -24.47
CA GLU A 633 -19.04 24.68 -25.45
C GLU A 633 -19.75 24.91 -26.78
N ARG A 634 -19.53 26.09 -27.33
CA ARG A 634 -20.21 26.61 -28.51
C ARG A 634 -20.01 25.68 -29.69
N ASP A 635 -20.95 24.77 -29.87
CA ASP A 635 -21.39 24.41 -31.21
C ASP A 635 -22.91 24.48 -31.30
N ARG A 636 -23.40 25.73 -31.22
CA ARG A 636 -24.74 26.12 -31.69
C ARG A 636 -24.96 25.81 -33.19
N ARG A 637 -24.09 25.04 -33.85
CA ARG A 637 -24.25 24.49 -35.20
C ARG A 637 -24.36 22.96 -35.29
N SER A 638 -24.14 22.20 -34.21
CA SER A 638 -24.09 20.72 -34.29
C SER A 638 -25.25 19.98 -33.59
N GLY A 639 -26.17 20.69 -32.95
CA GLY A 639 -27.39 20.09 -32.37
C GLY A 639 -28.50 19.73 -33.38
N THR A 640 -28.29 19.96 -34.68
CA THR A 640 -29.32 19.73 -35.73
C THR A 640 -28.77 19.19 -37.06
N SER A 641 -27.46 18.96 -37.18
CA SER A 641 -26.91 18.34 -38.39
C SER A 641 -27.07 16.82 -38.32
N PRO A 642 -27.69 16.15 -39.32
CA PRO A 642 -27.81 14.70 -39.32
C PRO A 642 -26.41 14.06 -39.33
N LEU A 643 -26.19 13.07 -38.46
CA LEU A 643 -24.93 12.32 -38.41
C LEU A 643 -24.55 11.79 -39.79
N SER A 644 -23.27 11.93 -40.16
CA SER A 644 -22.73 11.32 -41.38
C SER A 644 -22.79 9.79 -41.27
N LEU A 645 -22.76 9.10 -42.41
CA LEU A 645 -22.81 7.63 -42.43
C LEU A 645 -21.66 6.99 -41.60
N PRO A 646 -20.39 7.44 -41.70
CA PRO A 646 -19.32 6.96 -40.82
C PRO A 646 -19.59 7.20 -39.31
N GLN A 647 -20.17 8.36 -38.95
CA GLN A 647 -20.51 8.65 -37.55
C GLN A 647 -21.63 7.74 -37.04
N ARG A 648 -22.61 7.37 -37.88
CA ARG A 648 -23.65 6.40 -37.51
C ARG A 648 -23.07 5.00 -37.34
N VAL A 649 -22.11 4.59 -38.18
CA VAL A 649 -21.38 3.33 -38.04
C VAL A 649 -20.63 3.28 -36.72
N LEU A 650 -19.83 4.31 -36.40
CA LEU A 650 -19.12 4.41 -35.11
C LEU A 650 -20.08 4.39 -33.92
N ARG A 651 -21.20 5.10 -34.01
CA ARG A 651 -22.24 5.08 -32.98
C ARG A 651 -22.84 3.69 -32.81
N ALA A 652 -23.17 3.01 -33.90
CA ALA A 652 -23.72 1.66 -33.88
C ALA A 652 -22.75 0.68 -33.20
N VAL A 653 -21.48 0.67 -33.60
CA VAL A 653 -20.46 -0.21 -33.00
C VAL A 653 -20.27 0.08 -31.51
N ARG A 654 -20.12 1.36 -31.11
CA ARG A 654 -19.85 1.73 -29.71
C ARG A 654 -21.05 1.54 -28.78
N CYS A 655 -22.27 1.75 -29.26
CA CYS A 655 -23.47 1.64 -28.43
C CYS A 655 -24.05 0.22 -28.38
N LEU A 656 -23.97 -0.54 -29.48
CA LEU A 656 -24.60 -1.87 -29.63
C LEU A 656 -23.60 -3.02 -29.64
N GLY A 657 -22.30 -2.73 -29.75
CA GLY A 657 -21.26 -3.75 -29.65
C GLY A 657 -21.17 -4.35 -28.25
N LEU A 658 -20.72 -5.61 -28.19
CA LEU A 658 -20.31 -6.26 -26.96
C LEU A 658 -19.07 -5.54 -26.42
N LEU A 659 -19.15 -5.07 -25.17
CA LEU A 659 -18.05 -4.35 -24.52
C LEU A 659 -17.24 -5.27 -23.62
N ASP A 660 -15.92 -5.21 -23.76
CA ASP A 660 -15.00 -5.77 -22.78
C ASP A 660 -14.68 -4.77 -21.65
N PRO A 661 -14.01 -5.19 -20.56
CA PRO A 661 -13.65 -4.30 -19.46
C PRO A 661 -12.77 -3.10 -19.85
N ASP A 662 -12.01 -3.19 -20.94
CA ASP A 662 -11.15 -2.11 -21.45
C ASP A 662 -11.93 -1.10 -22.30
N GLY A 663 -13.23 -1.34 -22.53
CA GLY A 663 -14.10 -0.48 -23.34
C GLY A 663 -14.03 -0.79 -24.83
N ARG A 664 -13.41 -1.88 -25.26
CA ARG A 664 -13.44 -2.30 -26.67
C ARG A 664 -14.85 -2.74 -27.02
N ALA A 665 -15.39 -2.19 -28.11
CA ALA A 665 -16.72 -2.53 -28.59
C ALA A 665 -16.63 -3.42 -29.83
N VAL A 666 -17.25 -4.60 -29.77
CA VAL A 666 -17.20 -5.61 -30.82
C VAL A 666 -18.60 -5.85 -31.39
N LEU A 667 -18.76 -5.67 -32.70
CA LEU A 667 -20.03 -5.92 -33.40
C LEU A 667 -19.79 -6.81 -34.63
N ALA A 668 -20.68 -7.77 -34.88
CA ALA A 668 -20.63 -8.56 -36.10
C ALA A 668 -20.91 -7.66 -37.32
N ARG A 669 -20.11 -7.76 -38.39
CA ARG A 669 -20.25 -6.91 -39.58
C ARG A 669 -21.66 -7.02 -40.19
N ALA A 670 -22.27 -8.21 -40.12
CA ALA A 670 -23.62 -8.48 -40.60
C ALA A 670 -24.73 -7.70 -39.86
N HIS A 671 -24.47 -7.21 -38.64
CA HIS A 671 -25.44 -6.43 -37.85
C HIS A 671 -25.44 -4.94 -38.15
N LEU A 672 -24.41 -4.42 -38.82
CA LEU A 672 -24.27 -2.99 -39.12
C LEU A 672 -25.44 -2.39 -39.92
N PRO A 673 -25.98 -3.03 -40.98
CA PRO A 673 -27.09 -2.47 -41.75
C PRO A 673 -28.34 -2.21 -40.89
N ALA A 674 -28.66 -3.15 -39.99
CA ALA A 674 -29.78 -3.01 -39.06
C ALA A 674 -29.48 -1.97 -37.97
N ALA A 675 -28.26 -1.98 -37.42
CA ALA A 675 -27.84 -1.08 -36.35
C ALA A 675 -27.76 0.40 -36.75
N VAL A 676 -27.48 0.70 -38.02
CA VAL A 676 -27.37 2.07 -38.56
C VAL A 676 -28.75 2.63 -38.99
N ASN A 677 -29.82 1.82 -38.92
CA ASN A 677 -31.18 2.15 -39.39
C ASN A 677 -31.20 2.68 -40.83
N ILE A 678 -30.61 1.93 -41.75
CA ILE A 678 -30.71 2.23 -43.18
C ILE A 678 -32.10 1.82 -43.66
N ILE A 679 -32.93 2.80 -44.05
CA ILE A 679 -34.14 2.53 -44.84
C ILE A 679 -33.66 1.96 -46.18
N ALA A 680 -34.26 0.84 -46.60
CA ALA A 680 -33.86 0.03 -47.75
C ALA A 680 -33.87 0.81 -49.08
N GLU A 681 -32.80 1.57 -49.35
CA GLU A 681 -32.48 2.12 -50.66
C GLU A 681 -31.44 1.23 -51.35
N ALA A 682 -31.57 1.06 -52.67
CA ALA A 682 -30.84 0.05 -53.45
C ALA A 682 -29.30 0.17 -53.41
N ASN A 683 -28.76 1.33 -53.01
CA ASN A 683 -27.32 1.58 -52.91
C ASN A 683 -26.78 1.65 -51.47
N ALA A 684 -27.65 1.56 -50.47
CA ALA A 684 -27.26 1.89 -49.11
C ALA A 684 -26.32 0.86 -48.46
N GLY A 685 -26.29 -0.38 -48.96
CA GLY A 685 -25.29 -1.39 -48.58
C GLY A 685 -23.88 -1.06 -49.09
N ALA A 686 -23.76 -0.63 -50.34
CA ALA A 686 -22.47 -0.26 -50.93
C ALA A 686 -21.89 1.02 -50.29
N GLU A 687 -22.74 2.01 -49.99
CA GLU A 687 -22.32 3.21 -49.27
C GLU A 687 -21.89 2.91 -47.83
N LEU A 688 -22.58 1.98 -47.16
CA LEU A 688 -22.21 1.49 -45.83
C LEU A 688 -20.85 0.79 -45.86
N ASP A 689 -20.62 -0.10 -46.84
CA ASP A 689 -19.33 -0.76 -47.00
C ASP A 689 -18.20 0.24 -47.26
N VAL A 690 -18.40 1.23 -48.14
CA VAL A 690 -17.41 2.31 -48.37
C VAL A 690 -17.13 3.08 -47.08
N ALA A 691 -18.15 3.37 -46.26
CA ALA A 691 -17.97 4.05 -44.98
C ALA A 691 -17.20 3.20 -43.96
N VAL A 692 -17.48 1.89 -43.89
CA VAL A 692 -16.77 0.94 -43.01
C VAL A 692 -15.31 0.81 -43.44
N GLU A 693 -15.04 0.61 -44.73
CA GLU A 693 -13.67 0.53 -45.24
C GLU A 693 -12.90 1.84 -45.02
N GLY A 694 -13.56 2.99 -45.14
CA GLY A 694 -12.97 4.28 -44.79
C GLY A 694 -12.53 4.37 -43.33
N LEU A 695 -13.36 3.90 -42.39
CA LEU A 695 -13.05 3.88 -40.95
C LEU A 695 -11.95 2.86 -40.61
N LEU A 696 -11.93 1.71 -41.29
CA LEU A 696 -10.84 0.72 -41.17
C LEU A 696 -9.51 1.31 -41.66
N ALA A 697 -9.52 2.01 -42.81
CA ALA A 697 -8.34 2.65 -43.37
C ALA A 697 -7.83 3.82 -42.52
N ALA A 698 -8.73 4.58 -41.91
CA ALA A 698 -8.39 5.64 -40.95
C ALA A 698 -7.88 5.07 -39.60
N GLY A 699 -8.11 3.78 -39.35
CA GLY A 699 -7.78 3.12 -38.09
C GLY A 699 -8.73 3.46 -36.95
N ASP A 700 -9.91 4.04 -37.24
CA ASP A 700 -10.97 4.30 -36.26
C ASP A 700 -11.73 3.01 -35.89
N LEU A 701 -11.69 2.02 -36.79
CA LEU A 701 -12.17 0.67 -36.56
C LEU A 701 -11.09 -0.34 -36.94
N ARG A 702 -11.19 -1.55 -36.39
CA ARG A 702 -10.37 -2.71 -36.74
C ARG A 702 -11.27 -3.86 -37.18
N SER A 703 -10.82 -4.62 -38.18
CA SER A 703 -11.47 -5.87 -38.57
C SER A 703 -10.82 -7.06 -37.87
N ASP A 704 -11.62 -8.05 -37.50
CA ASP A 704 -11.16 -9.31 -36.93
C ASP A 704 -12.20 -10.42 -37.16
N VAL A 705 -11.95 -11.61 -36.64
CA VAL A 705 -12.86 -12.76 -36.69
C VAL A 705 -13.23 -13.18 -35.28
N GLY A 706 -14.53 -13.29 -35.03
CA GLY A 706 -15.11 -13.83 -33.80
C GLY A 706 -15.78 -15.17 -34.07
N SER A 707 -16.47 -15.69 -33.06
CA SER A 707 -17.35 -16.84 -33.22
C SER A 707 -18.71 -16.59 -32.60
N VAL A 708 -19.66 -17.47 -32.90
CA VAL A 708 -20.97 -17.51 -32.22
C VAL A 708 -21.01 -18.74 -31.35
N ASP A 709 -21.40 -18.60 -30.10
CA ASP A 709 -21.60 -19.74 -29.22
C ASP A 709 -22.91 -20.50 -29.53
N VAL A 710 -23.14 -21.60 -28.83
CA VAL A 710 -24.32 -22.45 -28.98
C VAL A 710 -25.64 -21.73 -28.62
N THR A 711 -25.57 -20.55 -28.01
CA THR A 711 -26.73 -19.73 -27.63
C THR A 711 -26.99 -18.58 -28.61
N GLY A 712 -26.18 -18.45 -29.66
CA GLY A 712 -26.30 -17.36 -30.63
C GLY A 712 -25.58 -16.08 -30.21
N GLN A 713 -24.81 -16.10 -29.11
CA GLN A 713 -24.08 -14.93 -28.63
C GLN A 713 -22.72 -14.79 -29.29
N LEU A 714 -22.33 -13.54 -29.53
CA LEU A 714 -21.04 -13.18 -30.12
C LEU A 714 -19.90 -13.40 -29.10
N CYS A 715 -18.86 -14.13 -29.49
CA CYS A 715 -17.67 -14.35 -28.68
C CYS A 715 -16.42 -13.81 -29.38
N PHE A 716 -15.57 -13.14 -28.61
CA PHE A 716 -14.26 -12.65 -29.04
C PHE A 716 -13.27 -12.77 -27.88
N PRO A 717 -12.12 -13.49 -28.02
CA PRO A 717 -11.62 -14.18 -29.22
C PRO A 717 -12.48 -15.38 -29.67
N PRO A 718 -12.32 -15.89 -30.90
CA PRO A 718 -13.15 -16.98 -31.44
C PRO A 718 -12.91 -18.30 -30.68
N ILE A 719 -13.99 -19.02 -30.40
CA ILE A 719 -13.96 -20.34 -29.75
C ILE A 719 -13.50 -21.40 -30.77
N PRO A 720 -12.48 -22.23 -30.46
CA PRO A 720 -12.03 -23.28 -31.35
C PRO A 720 -13.15 -24.24 -31.76
N GLY A 721 -13.37 -24.39 -33.07
CA GLY A 721 -14.38 -25.29 -33.64
C GLY A 721 -15.80 -24.72 -33.74
N ALA A 722 -16.04 -23.48 -33.30
CA ALA A 722 -17.31 -22.78 -33.47
C ALA A 722 -17.39 -22.04 -34.82
N LEU A 723 -18.60 -21.71 -35.27
CA LEU A 723 -18.81 -20.94 -36.50
C LEU A 723 -18.21 -19.54 -36.36
N THR A 724 -17.28 -19.20 -37.24
CA THR A 724 -16.61 -17.90 -37.24
C THR A 724 -17.40 -16.82 -37.96
N VAL A 725 -17.37 -15.60 -37.45
CA VAL A 725 -18.10 -14.44 -38.00
C VAL A 725 -17.18 -13.22 -38.15
N PRO A 726 -17.26 -12.45 -39.25
CA PRO A 726 -16.49 -11.22 -39.40
C PRO A 726 -16.93 -10.15 -38.39
N LEU A 727 -15.95 -9.51 -37.75
CA LEU A 727 -16.16 -8.49 -36.74
C LEU A 727 -15.69 -7.11 -37.21
N VAL A 728 -16.34 -6.09 -36.67
CA VAL A 728 -15.89 -4.71 -36.69
C VAL A 728 -15.73 -4.25 -35.24
N ILE A 729 -14.53 -3.77 -34.91
CA ILE A 729 -14.10 -3.52 -33.55
C ILE A 729 -13.73 -2.05 -33.41
N TYR A 730 -14.35 -1.35 -32.46
CA TYR A 730 -13.84 -0.09 -31.95
C TYR A 730 -12.91 -0.38 -30.77
N GLU A 731 -11.70 0.15 -30.83
CA GLU A 731 -10.68 -0.05 -29.80
C GLU A 731 -10.24 1.31 -29.25
N PRO A 732 -10.57 1.63 -27.97
CA PRO A 732 -10.14 2.88 -27.36
C PRO A 732 -8.61 2.92 -27.29
N ARG A 733 -8.03 4.07 -27.65
CA ARG A 733 -6.57 4.31 -27.62
C ARG A 733 -6.22 5.38 -26.58
N PRO A 734 -6.25 5.04 -25.28
CA PRO A 734 -5.91 5.99 -24.23
C PRO A 734 -4.43 6.38 -24.33
N VAL A 735 -4.16 7.68 -24.42
CA VAL A 735 -2.80 8.22 -24.36
C VAL A 735 -2.62 8.85 -22.99
N LYS A 736 -1.65 8.36 -22.21
CA LYS A 736 -1.29 8.99 -20.93
C LYS A 736 -0.68 10.36 -21.23
N GLY A 737 -1.25 11.40 -20.64
CA GLY A 737 -0.71 12.75 -20.66
C GLY A 737 0.54 12.86 -19.80
N SER A 738 1.12 14.06 -19.76
CA SER A 738 2.25 14.36 -18.88
C SER A 738 1.84 14.13 -17.42
N PRO A 739 2.69 13.51 -16.60
CA PRO A 739 2.50 13.47 -15.16
C PRO A 739 2.27 14.90 -14.67
N ARG A 740 1.27 15.10 -13.80
CA ARG A 740 1.04 16.42 -13.21
C ARG A 740 2.34 16.86 -12.56
N ALA A 741 2.79 18.09 -12.86
CA ALA A 741 3.98 18.64 -12.25
C ALA A 741 3.86 18.50 -10.74
N ALA A 742 4.74 17.71 -10.14
CA ALA A 742 4.82 17.60 -8.70
C ALA A 742 4.98 19.02 -8.17
N ALA A 743 3.93 19.53 -7.50
CA ALA A 743 4.10 20.73 -6.69
C ALA A 743 5.34 20.47 -5.83
N PRO A 744 6.32 21.41 -5.78
CA PRO A 744 7.60 21.17 -5.16
C PRO A 744 7.36 20.61 -3.76
N ARG A 745 7.77 19.35 -3.56
CA ARG A 745 7.72 18.68 -2.27
C ARG A 745 8.72 19.35 -1.34
N ARG A 746 8.38 20.54 -0.84
CA ARG A 746 8.63 20.82 0.56
C ARG A 746 7.67 19.91 1.30
N SER A 747 8.16 18.93 2.06
CA SER A 747 7.35 18.26 3.07
C SER A 747 6.70 19.37 3.89
N PRO A 748 5.39 19.64 3.76
CA PRO A 748 4.79 20.65 4.59
C PRO A 748 4.76 20.01 5.97
N ALA A 749 5.47 20.59 6.93
CA ALA A 749 5.28 20.21 8.32
C ALA A 749 3.78 20.27 8.62
N LEU A 750 3.20 19.19 9.15
CA LEU A 750 1.79 19.16 9.52
C LEU A 750 1.56 20.27 10.54
N GLU A 751 0.84 21.32 10.15
CA GLU A 751 0.53 22.40 11.07
C GLU A 751 -0.61 21.98 12.00
N ALA A 752 -0.49 22.29 13.29
CA ALA A 752 -1.45 21.89 14.32
C ALA A 752 -2.92 22.26 14.00
N ARG A 753 -3.14 23.32 13.20
CA ARG A 753 -4.47 23.74 12.72
C ARG A 753 -5.20 22.71 11.86
N PHE A 754 -4.47 21.77 11.25
CA PHE A 754 -5.04 20.72 10.41
C PHE A 754 -5.38 19.44 11.18
N VAL A 755 -5.02 19.36 12.47
CA VAL A 755 -5.32 18.23 13.35
C VAL A 755 -6.65 18.48 14.06
N ARG A 756 -7.59 17.52 13.99
CA ARG A 756 -8.92 17.68 14.62
C ARG A 756 -8.84 17.67 16.15
N THR A 757 -9.48 18.65 16.77
CA THR A 757 -9.75 18.67 18.22
C THR A 757 -10.97 17.78 18.50
N HIS A 758 -10.83 16.75 19.34
CA HIS A 758 -11.93 15.81 19.61
C HIS A 758 -12.75 16.21 20.84
N SER A 759 -14.07 16.31 20.67
CA SER A 759 -15.04 16.30 21.76
C SER A 759 -15.47 14.86 22.01
N VAL A 760 -15.21 14.35 23.22
CA VAL A 760 -15.69 13.04 23.66
C VAL A 760 -17.11 13.23 24.16
N ALA A 761 -18.09 12.57 23.53
CA ALA A 761 -19.46 12.55 24.02
C ALA A 761 -19.57 11.77 25.34
N GLY A 762 -20.43 12.22 26.25
CA GLY A 762 -20.66 11.52 27.52
C GLY A 762 -21.31 10.16 27.28
N HIS A 763 -20.80 9.11 27.93
CA HIS A 763 -21.26 7.73 27.72
C HIS A 763 -21.34 6.93 29.03
N LEU A 764 -22.05 5.80 28.97
CA LEU A 764 -22.21 4.86 30.08
C LEU A 764 -21.10 3.82 30.07
N ARG A 765 -20.46 3.60 31.22
CA ARG A 765 -19.42 2.57 31.41
C ARG A 765 -19.91 1.52 32.40
N ARG A 766 -19.80 0.24 32.05
CA ARG A 766 -20.15 -0.86 32.94
C ARG A 766 -19.10 -1.02 34.05
N ILE A 767 -19.54 -1.10 35.31
CA ILE A 767 -18.72 -1.22 36.52
C ILE A 767 -19.22 -2.30 37.50
N GLY A 768 -20.40 -2.88 37.25
CA GLY A 768 -20.95 -3.95 38.09
C GLY A 768 -20.06 -5.20 38.14
N ASP A 769 -19.29 -5.43 37.09
CA ASP A 769 -18.42 -6.61 36.90
C ASP A 769 -17.18 -6.57 37.83
N VAL A 770 -16.88 -5.41 38.42
CA VAL A 770 -15.78 -5.17 39.37
C VAL A 770 -16.27 -4.88 40.79
N GLY A 771 -17.56 -5.09 41.08
CA GLY A 771 -18.15 -4.91 42.41
C GLY A 771 -18.27 -3.45 42.86
N TRP A 772 -18.17 -2.50 41.92
CA TRP A 772 -18.24 -1.06 42.21
C TRP A 772 -19.64 -0.53 41.91
N ALA A 773 -20.10 0.42 42.73
CA ALA A 773 -21.34 1.15 42.52
C ALA A 773 -21.03 2.58 42.06
N ALA A 774 -21.87 3.14 41.19
CA ALA A 774 -21.72 4.53 40.76
C ALA A 774 -21.79 5.48 41.96
N SER A 775 -21.00 6.55 41.91
CA SER A 775 -21.10 7.62 42.90
C SER A 775 -22.37 8.45 42.67
N GLU A 776 -22.83 9.17 43.69
CA GLU A 776 -24.02 10.00 43.56
C GLU A 776 -23.77 11.18 42.59
N GLU A 777 -22.53 11.66 42.50
CA GLU A 777 -22.14 12.67 41.51
C GLU A 777 -22.27 12.17 40.07
N ALA A 778 -21.95 10.89 39.81
CA ALA A 778 -22.10 10.29 38.49
C ALA A 778 -23.58 10.07 38.12
N ARG A 779 -24.41 9.65 39.09
CA ARG A 779 -25.88 9.56 38.90
C ARG A 779 -26.49 10.94 38.63
N GLN A 780 -26.07 11.95 39.39
CA GLN A 780 -26.54 13.32 39.21
C GLN A 780 -26.12 13.90 37.85
N ALA A 781 -24.88 13.68 37.43
CA ALA A 781 -24.38 14.08 36.11
C ALA A 781 -25.18 13.44 34.96
N TYR A 782 -25.54 12.16 35.09
CA TYR A 782 -26.38 11.46 34.13
C TYR A 782 -27.79 12.08 34.04
N ARG A 783 -28.41 12.40 35.19
CA ARG A 783 -29.71 13.09 35.23
C ARG A 783 -29.66 14.44 34.53
N GLU A 784 -28.64 15.24 34.82
CA GLU A 784 -28.45 16.58 34.25
C GLU A 784 -28.28 16.55 32.73
N ASP A 785 -27.41 15.67 32.21
CA ASP A 785 -27.17 15.58 30.77
C ASP A 785 -28.37 14.98 30.01
N ARG A 786 -29.15 14.07 30.63
CA ARG A 786 -30.39 13.59 30.03
C ARG A 786 -31.48 14.67 29.88
N VAL A 787 -31.62 15.52 30.90
CA VAL A 787 -32.54 16.67 30.83
C VAL A 787 -32.06 17.67 29.77
N ARG A 788 -30.76 17.95 29.74
CA ARG A 788 -30.13 18.89 28.82
C ARG A 788 -30.25 18.46 27.36
N PHE A 789 -30.07 17.17 27.07
CA PHE A 789 -30.01 16.63 25.70
C PHE A 789 -31.27 15.87 25.26
N ARG A 790 -32.33 15.82 26.09
CA ARG A 790 -33.61 15.17 25.80
C ARG A 790 -33.49 13.71 25.32
N LEU A 791 -32.56 12.96 25.91
CA LEU A 791 -32.27 11.56 25.55
C LEU A 791 -33.42 10.62 25.98
N PHE A 792 -33.78 9.64 25.15
CA PHE A 792 -34.80 8.60 25.44
C PHE A 792 -34.25 7.47 26.33
N GLY A 793 -35.08 6.86 27.21
CA GLY A 793 -34.70 5.77 28.13
C GLY A 793 -35.08 5.98 29.61
N PRO A 794 -34.60 5.16 30.58
CA PRO A 794 -34.91 5.29 32.02
C PRO A 794 -34.20 6.45 32.73
N ALA A 795 -34.94 7.26 33.50
CA ALA A 795 -34.46 8.53 34.09
C ALA A 795 -33.27 8.39 35.06
N GLU A 796 -33.06 7.19 35.59
CA GLU A 796 -31.97 6.86 36.50
C GLU A 796 -30.90 6.00 35.80
N LEU A 797 -29.67 6.11 36.30
CA LEU A 797 -28.52 5.36 35.79
C LEU A 797 -28.75 3.85 35.99
N PRO A 798 -28.58 3.01 34.95
CA PRO A 798 -28.74 1.55 35.09
C PRO A 798 -27.81 0.96 36.16
N GLU A 799 -28.29 -0.04 36.90
CA GLU A 799 -27.52 -0.72 37.93
C GLU A 799 -26.27 -1.39 37.32
N GLY A 800 -25.11 -1.23 37.96
CA GLY A 800 -23.84 -1.71 37.44
C GLY A 800 -23.21 -0.85 36.35
N TYR A 801 -23.68 0.38 36.11
CA TYR A 801 -23.06 1.36 35.19
C TYR A 801 -22.66 2.64 35.93
N THR A 802 -21.65 3.35 35.41
CA THR A 802 -21.26 4.72 35.78
C THR A 802 -21.38 5.66 34.58
N TYR A 803 -21.45 6.96 34.81
CA TYR A 803 -21.57 7.97 33.76
C TYR A 803 -20.29 8.79 33.63
N ILE A 804 -19.76 8.87 32.41
CA ILE A 804 -18.59 9.68 32.07
C ILE A 804 -19.08 10.93 31.34
N ARG A 805 -18.73 12.11 31.85
CA ARG A 805 -19.13 13.41 31.27
C ARG A 805 -18.43 13.69 29.94
N PRO A 806 -19.07 14.46 29.04
CA PRO A 806 -18.40 14.97 27.86
C PRO A 806 -17.17 15.81 28.25
N HIS A 807 -16.05 15.63 27.56
CA HIS A 807 -14.86 16.45 27.73
C HIS A 807 -14.14 16.64 26.39
N SER A 808 -13.40 17.73 26.24
CA SER A 808 -12.61 18.04 25.03
C SER A 808 -11.14 17.71 25.25
N ARG A 809 -10.48 17.13 24.24
CA ARG A 809 -9.03 16.93 24.20
C ARG A 809 -8.40 17.66 23.01
N GLY A 810 -7.28 18.35 23.29
CA GLY A 810 -6.53 19.20 22.36
C GLY A 810 -6.39 20.63 22.91
N SER A 811 -5.21 21.23 22.79
CA SER A 811 -4.90 22.53 23.38
C SER A 811 -5.60 23.68 22.65
N SER A 812 -6.15 24.60 23.44
CA SER A 812 -6.31 26.01 23.05
C SER A 812 -4.97 26.67 22.77
#